data_AF-A0A395SG48-F1
#
_entry.id   AF-A0A395SG48-F1
#
_cell.length_a   1.000
_cell.length_b   1.000
_cell.length_c   1.000
_cell.angle_alpha   90.00
_cell.angle_beta   90.00
_cell.angle_gamma   90.00
#
_symmetry.space_group_name_H-M   'P 1'
#
loop_
_entity.id
_entity.type
_entity.pdbx_description
1 polymer ?
#
loop_
_entity_poly.entity_id
_entity_poly.type
_entity_poly.pdbx_seq_one_letter_code
_entity_poly.pdbx_strand_id
1 'polypeptide(L)'
;MTFTFSDSVVLVTAGTSGLGLSVATKLVQLGANVVINYASNKDRADNALSHLQDISSKQDPSLKCIAIQADVTKKSEIERLVSETVVAMGRLDAVVSNAGWTKFANFHDLDDNVDEDVWDKCYAANVKSHLFLCHASRKYLEDAKGAFVMTSSVAGVKPSGSSIAYSVTKAAQIHLAKSLAMVMAPSIRVNAVSPGFMETNWIADFPESKVNEARDKTLLKRITQVEDVADQIILLIKSHLPLLPQELYNAISKLLEINDIKNLRVTCSTLARALPLHFDRVFISANSLNIQVFNAIANHEVFRHQVTEIIWDDARLFTGPELKCERHENEQEEERQDDVEDGSDAEDLAGNGCPFWFRTGRYDYEDTGTYEYPGPHLGIKESWAYYKPLLDDQNRVLASNADTEAFKYGLTRFTSLKRVTITPSTHGRLWHPLYRTPMIRAFPPGLDYPTPQAWPFYDDKKTSMCSHGFPAYRAKWRGFRLVTRALVEHESHGITELIIGGDEVQSGLNCRIFDEWSPEYGDLVSILKRPGFRYLDLHLFTGFIEDDHWPSYRSGLSRDAISQSKDLESLSIRATMDVSEGVIQGLAPDMKGYAISLRNIFSPESWPRLQHFSISRVLVDFDEFVDLLANMPPSLRFVEMVHVAFESPEQGYDDLVRAMRDVLDWRLRPIEERPKVKMVVSTWDNHESGYGRYIEIDQAVDSYIYGTGMNPFEDDKYWVRSGRGAVQRDLFDLDFNVAL
;
A
#
# COMPACT_ATOMS: atom_id res chain seq x y z
N MET A 1 -4.66 -9.42 33.44
CA MET A 1 -5.78 -10.37 33.58
C MET A 1 -5.26 -11.59 34.33
N THR A 2 -5.86 -11.97 35.44
CA THR A 2 -5.53 -13.21 36.15
C THR A 2 -6.24 -14.36 35.44
N PHE A 3 -5.48 -15.18 34.72
CA PHE A 3 -5.99 -16.38 34.05
C PHE A 3 -6.19 -17.51 35.07
N THR A 4 -7.31 -18.24 35.01
CA THR A 4 -7.52 -19.45 35.82
C THR A 4 -7.75 -20.67 34.93
N PHE A 5 -7.31 -21.84 35.40
CA PHE A 5 -7.41 -23.15 34.74
C PHE A 5 -8.36 -24.10 35.47
N SER A 6 -9.39 -23.57 36.13
CA SER A 6 -10.38 -24.36 36.88
C SER A 6 -10.80 -25.62 36.12
N ASP A 7 -10.63 -26.77 36.77
CA ASP A 7 -10.93 -28.12 36.28
C ASP A 7 -10.19 -28.56 35.00
N SER A 8 -9.26 -27.77 34.47
CA SER A 8 -8.50 -28.12 33.27
C SER A 8 -7.40 -29.12 33.59
N VAL A 9 -7.23 -30.15 32.76
CA VAL A 9 -6.15 -31.13 32.85
C VAL A 9 -5.12 -30.87 31.77
N VAL A 10 -3.86 -30.69 32.18
CA VAL A 10 -2.75 -30.42 31.26
C VAL A 10 -1.65 -31.45 31.39
N LEU A 11 -1.30 -32.10 30.28
CA LEU A 11 -0.17 -33.01 30.18
C LEU A 11 1.09 -32.27 29.73
N VAL A 12 2.18 -32.36 30.50
CA VAL A 12 3.47 -31.76 30.19
C VAL A 12 4.54 -32.84 30.04
N THR A 13 5.02 -33.07 28.80
CA THR A 13 6.12 -34.03 28.55
C THR A 13 7.47 -33.45 28.94
N ALA A 14 8.40 -34.30 29.37
CA ALA A 14 9.68 -33.84 29.95
C ALA A 14 9.47 -32.80 31.07
N GLY A 15 8.47 -33.04 31.93
CA GLY A 15 7.95 -32.10 32.92
C GLY A 15 8.72 -32.03 34.24
N THR A 16 9.86 -32.72 34.36
CA THR A 16 10.56 -32.89 35.65
C THR A 16 11.69 -31.89 35.91
N SER A 17 12.04 -31.04 34.94
CA SER A 17 13.11 -30.05 35.07
C SER A 17 13.01 -28.95 34.02
N GLY A 18 13.74 -27.85 34.22
CA GLY A 18 13.84 -26.75 33.26
C GLY A 18 12.48 -26.20 32.85
N LEU A 19 12.29 -25.99 31.54
CA LEU A 19 11.05 -25.45 30.99
C LEU A 19 9.81 -26.29 31.31
N GLY A 20 9.90 -27.62 31.24
CA GLY A 20 8.77 -28.48 31.53
C GLY A 20 8.28 -28.33 32.96
N LEU A 21 9.19 -28.27 33.93
CA LEU A 21 8.84 -28.05 35.34
C LEU A 21 8.30 -26.63 35.57
N SER A 22 8.92 -25.60 34.99
CA SER A 22 8.45 -24.21 35.13
C SER A 22 7.02 -24.03 34.58
N VAL A 23 6.71 -24.64 33.42
CA VAL A 23 5.35 -24.67 32.87
C VAL A 23 4.39 -25.41 33.80
N ALA A 24 4.77 -26.60 34.31
CA ALA A 24 3.95 -27.36 35.25
C ALA A 24 3.65 -26.57 36.53
N THR A 25 4.67 -25.93 37.12
CA THR A 25 4.55 -25.08 38.30
C THR A 25 3.55 -23.94 38.07
N LYS A 26 3.67 -23.22 36.95
CA LYS A 26 2.74 -22.13 36.61
C LYS A 26 1.31 -22.63 36.38
N LEU A 27 1.14 -23.77 35.70
CA LEU A 27 -0.17 -24.38 35.49
C LEU A 27 -0.87 -24.70 36.83
N VAL A 28 -0.15 -25.29 37.78
CA VAL A 28 -0.70 -25.57 39.12
C VAL A 28 -1.04 -24.28 39.86
N GLN A 29 -0.17 -23.27 39.83
CA GLN A 29 -0.44 -21.95 40.44
C GLN A 29 -1.69 -21.27 39.85
N LEU A 30 -1.97 -21.51 38.57
CA LEU A 30 -3.16 -21.00 37.89
C LEU A 30 -4.39 -21.91 38.05
N GLY A 31 -4.30 -22.97 38.84
CA GLY A 31 -5.42 -23.85 39.20
C GLY A 31 -5.68 -25.00 38.22
N ALA A 32 -4.68 -25.47 37.47
CA ALA A 32 -4.79 -26.63 36.61
C ALA A 32 -4.47 -27.94 37.35
N ASN A 33 -5.13 -29.03 36.96
CA ASN A 33 -4.65 -30.38 37.23
C ASN A 33 -3.51 -30.72 36.27
N VAL A 34 -2.38 -31.20 36.76
CA VAL A 34 -1.16 -31.36 35.95
C VAL A 34 -0.67 -32.79 35.97
N VAL A 35 -0.39 -33.32 34.78
CA VAL A 35 0.33 -34.58 34.59
C VAL A 35 1.71 -34.26 34.04
N ILE A 36 2.76 -34.65 34.74
CA ILE A 36 4.14 -34.55 34.22
C ILE A 36 4.62 -35.90 33.73
N ASN A 37 5.33 -35.91 32.60
CA ASN A 37 6.00 -37.12 32.10
C ASN A 37 7.52 -37.07 32.30
N TYR A 38 8.10 -38.24 32.56
CA TYR A 38 9.54 -38.49 32.62
C TYR A 38 9.92 -39.79 31.91
N ALA A 39 11.15 -39.87 31.39
CA ALA A 39 11.62 -41.06 30.67
C ALA A 39 12.25 -42.11 31.61
N SER A 40 13.28 -41.73 32.38
CA SER A 40 14.11 -42.70 33.11
C SER A 40 14.52 -42.31 34.54
N ASN A 41 14.58 -41.01 34.88
CA ASN A 41 15.03 -40.56 36.21
C ASN A 41 13.85 -40.41 37.19
N LYS A 42 13.57 -41.49 37.92
CA LYS A 42 12.47 -41.54 38.89
C LYS A 42 12.65 -40.56 40.06
N ASP A 43 13.84 -40.49 40.65
CA ASP A 43 14.09 -39.60 41.80
C ASP A 43 13.83 -38.13 41.46
N ARG A 44 14.23 -37.68 40.24
CA ARG A 44 13.92 -36.34 39.75
C ARG A 44 12.41 -36.14 39.57
N ALA A 45 11.71 -37.15 39.06
CA ALA A 45 10.27 -37.09 38.89
C ALA A 45 9.53 -37.02 40.23
N ASP A 46 9.95 -37.81 41.23
CA ASP A 46 9.37 -37.84 42.56
C ASP A 46 9.60 -36.51 43.30
N ASN A 47 10.77 -35.89 43.14
CA ASN A 47 11.06 -34.54 43.66
C ASN A 47 10.21 -33.46 42.97
N ALA A 48 10.12 -33.48 41.65
CA ALA A 48 9.28 -32.55 40.88
C ALA A 48 7.80 -32.69 41.27
N LEU A 49 7.32 -33.92 41.41
CA LEU A 49 5.95 -34.21 41.83
C LEU A 49 5.67 -33.68 43.24
N SER A 50 6.58 -33.93 44.19
CA SER A 50 6.46 -33.43 45.57
C SER A 50 6.38 -31.90 45.61
N HIS A 51 7.19 -31.23 44.79
CA HIS A 51 7.14 -29.76 44.65
C HIS A 51 5.78 -29.28 44.11
N LEU A 52 5.28 -29.90 43.03
CA LEU A 52 3.98 -29.54 42.45
C LEU A 52 2.82 -29.83 43.43
N GLN A 53 2.92 -30.91 44.21
CA GLN A 53 1.93 -31.26 45.23
C GLN A 53 1.91 -30.25 46.38
N ASP A 54 3.07 -29.79 46.86
CA ASP A 54 3.16 -28.73 47.86
C ASP A 54 2.47 -27.44 47.38
N ILE A 55 2.71 -27.02 46.14
CA ILE A 55 2.04 -25.85 45.55
C ILE A 55 0.54 -26.09 45.43
N SER A 56 0.13 -27.24 44.88
CA SER A 56 -1.29 -27.56 44.69
C SER A 56 -2.05 -27.54 46.02
N SER A 57 -1.47 -28.08 47.10
CA SER A 57 -2.09 -28.11 48.43
C SER A 57 -2.33 -26.72 49.02
N LYS A 58 -1.47 -25.75 48.69
CA LYS A 58 -1.59 -24.35 49.11
C LYS A 58 -2.56 -23.56 48.24
N GLN A 59 -2.66 -23.92 46.96
CA GLN A 59 -3.50 -23.23 45.98
C GLN A 59 -4.96 -23.69 46.08
N ASP A 60 -5.20 -25.00 45.98
CA ASP A 60 -6.51 -25.65 46.09
C ASP A 60 -6.28 -27.16 46.33
N PRO A 61 -6.65 -27.70 47.51
CA PRO A 61 -6.46 -29.13 47.84
C PRO A 61 -7.14 -30.13 46.89
N SER A 62 -8.08 -29.67 46.05
CA SER A 62 -8.72 -30.52 45.04
C SER A 62 -7.89 -30.75 43.78
N LEU A 63 -6.85 -29.93 43.56
CA LEU A 63 -5.96 -30.06 42.41
C LEU A 63 -5.14 -31.33 42.50
N LYS A 64 -5.04 -32.04 41.36
CA LYS A 64 -4.28 -33.27 41.22
C LYS A 64 -3.02 -33.04 40.41
N CYS A 65 -1.91 -33.47 40.97
CA CYS A 65 -0.61 -33.57 40.30
C CYS A 65 -0.17 -35.03 40.33
N ILE A 66 0.18 -35.60 39.16
CA ILE A 66 0.74 -36.96 39.05
C ILE A 66 1.94 -36.97 38.09
N ALA A 67 2.81 -37.97 38.25
CA ALA A 67 3.92 -38.23 37.34
C ALA A 67 3.76 -39.59 36.66
N ILE A 68 3.96 -39.65 35.33
CA ILE A 68 3.87 -40.88 34.54
C ILE A 68 5.17 -41.12 33.79
N GLN A 69 5.74 -42.32 33.98
CA GLN A 69 6.92 -42.75 33.23
C GLN A 69 6.53 -43.14 31.81
N ALA A 70 7.17 -42.57 30.80
CA ALA A 70 7.09 -43.02 29.41
C ALA A 70 8.25 -42.45 28.58
N ASP A 71 8.89 -43.29 27.76
CA ASP A 71 9.82 -42.85 26.73
C ASP A 71 9.03 -42.36 25.51
N VAL A 72 8.94 -41.04 25.35
CA VAL A 72 8.21 -40.39 24.25
C VAL A 72 8.86 -40.57 22.88
N THR A 73 9.98 -41.28 22.77
CA THR A 73 10.51 -41.72 21.47
C THR A 73 9.83 -43.02 20.98
N LYS A 74 9.08 -43.71 21.86
CA LYS A 74 8.36 -44.95 21.56
C LYS A 74 6.86 -44.71 21.48
N LYS A 75 6.27 -44.98 20.32
CA LYS A 75 4.84 -44.74 20.07
C LYS A 75 3.91 -45.45 21.08
N SER A 76 4.19 -46.71 21.43
CA SER A 76 3.38 -47.47 22.39
C SER A 76 3.39 -46.86 23.79
N GLU A 77 4.52 -46.27 24.21
CA GLU A 77 4.62 -45.59 25.51
C GLU A 77 3.91 -44.24 25.52
N ILE A 78 3.87 -43.54 24.39
CA ILE A 78 3.05 -42.32 24.21
C ILE A 78 1.57 -42.63 24.35
N GLU A 79 1.10 -43.70 23.69
CA GLU A 79 -0.30 -44.14 23.77
C GLU A 79 -0.67 -44.50 25.22
N ARG A 80 0.23 -45.22 25.92
CA ARG A 80 0.08 -45.53 27.35
C ARG A 80 0.05 -44.26 28.22
N LEU A 81 0.96 -43.31 27.99
CA LEU A 81 1.02 -42.04 28.72
C LEU A 81 -0.30 -41.27 28.65
N VAL A 82 -0.87 -41.13 27.45
CA VAL A 82 -2.16 -40.44 27.27
C VAL A 82 -3.30 -41.23 27.92
N SER A 83 -3.32 -42.55 27.74
CA SER A 83 -4.35 -43.40 28.36
C SER A 83 -4.34 -43.30 29.88
N GLU A 84 -3.18 -43.43 30.51
CA GLU A 84 -3.02 -43.32 31.98
C GLU A 84 -3.37 -41.91 32.48
N THR A 85 -3.02 -40.86 31.71
CA THR A 85 -3.42 -39.48 32.00
C THR A 85 -4.94 -39.35 32.10
N VAL A 86 -5.66 -39.84 31.10
CA VAL A 86 -7.13 -39.74 31.06
C VAL A 86 -7.78 -40.63 32.12
N VAL A 87 -7.25 -41.83 32.37
CA VAL A 87 -7.77 -42.70 33.44
C VAL A 87 -7.63 -42.04 34.82
N ALA A 88 -6.51 -41.38 35.09
CA ALA A 88 -6.27 -40.75 36.38
C ALA A 88 -7.03 -39.42 36.58
N MET A 89 -7.22 -38.66 35.48
CA MET A 89 -7.73 -37.28 35.54
C MET A 89 -9.15 -37.11 34.98
N GLY A 90 -9.67 -38.07 34.23
CA GLY A 90 -11.00 -38.08 33.63
C GLY A 90 -11.16 -37.25 32.34
N ARG A 91 -10.20 -36.39 32.01
CA ARG A 91 -10.20 -35.50 30.83
C ARG A 91 -8.78 -35.09 30.43
N LEU A 92 -8.64 -34.41 29.28
CA LEU A 92 -7.39 -33.80 28.83
C LEU A 92 -7.69 -32.55 27.99
N ASP A 93 -7.36 -31.37 28.52
CA ASP A 93 -7.70 -30.07 27.94
C ASP A 93 -6.55 -29.45 27.15
N ALA A 94 -5.31 -29.72 27.58
CA ALA A 94 -4.15 -29.26 26.85
C ALA A 94 -2.97 -30.22 26.96
N VAL A 95 -2.11 -30.19 25.94
CA VAL A 95 -0.83 -30.90 25.93
C VAL A 95 0.28 -29.90 25.66
N VAL A 96 1.28 -29.88 26.53
CA VAL A 96 2.56 -29.19 26.32
C VAL A 96 3.58 -30.24 25.91
N SER A 97 3.80 -30.33 24.61
CA SER A 97 4.72 -31.27 23.98
C SER A 97 6.13 -30.66 23.94
N ASN A 98 6.82 -30.80 25.07
CA ASN A 98 8.09 -30.16 25.38
C ASN A 98 9.32 -31.09 25.28
N ALA A 99 9.13 -32.39 25.06
CA ALA A 99 10.27 -33.30 24.92
C ALA A 99 11.18 -32.93 23.73
N GLY A 100 12.48 -33.15 23.89
CA GLY A 100 13.47 -32.95 22.84
C GLY A 100 14.84 -33.48 23.22
N TRP A 101 15.69 -33.69 22.22
CA TRP A 101 17.03 -34.21 22.39
C TRP A 101 18.02 -33.53 21.42
N THR A 102 19.28 -33.46 21.82
CA THR A 102 20.40 -33.05 20.95
C THR A 102 21.71 -33.71 21.35
N LYS A 103 22.69 -33.63 20.47
CA LYS A 103 24.12 -33.81 20.72
C LYS A 103 24.86 -32.59 20.17
N PHE A 104 25.83 -32.07 20.92
CA PHE A 104 26.66 -30.97 20.46
C PHE A 104 27.65 -31.47 19.38
N ALA A 105 27.74 -30.71 18.30
CA ALA A 105 28.67 -30.87 17.19
C ALA A 105 29.16 -29.48 16.77
N ASN A 106 30.32 -29.39 16.11
CA ASN A 106 30.72 -28.12 15.52
C ASN A 106 29.79 -27.79 14.34
N PHE A 107 28.89 -26.81 14.52
CA PHE A 107 27.88 -26.46 13.51
C PHE A 107 28.48 -26.06 12.14
N HIS A 108 29.73 -25.58 12.12
CA HIS A 108 30.42 -25.13 10.91
C HIS A 108 31.33 -26.19 10.27
N ASP A 109 31.36 -27.40 10.83
CA ASP A 109 32.13 -28.52 10.30
C ASP A 109 31.18 -29.63 9.86
N LEU A 110 31.21 -29.97 8.57
CA LEU A 110 30.31 -30.97 8.02
C LEU A 110 30.60 -32.37 8.58
N ASP A 111 31.88 -32.71 8.81
CA ASP A 111 32.29 -34.05 9.24
C ASP A 111 31.76 -34.36 10.66
N ASP A 112 31.63 -33.33 11.50
CA ASP A 112 31.03 -33.40 12.83
C ASP A 112 29.50 -33.61 12.82
N ASN A 113 28.83 -33.46 11.67
CA ASN A 113 27.37 -33.43 11.57
C ASN A 113 26.75 -34.57 10.74
N VAL A 114 27.55 -35.54 10.30
CA VAL A 114 27.10 -36.68 9.45
C VAL A 114 26.93 -38.00 10.21
N ASP A 115 26.63 -37.94 11.52
CA ASP A 115 26.37 -39.11 12.39
C ASP A 115 24.90 -39.57 12.30
N GLU A 116 24.65 -40.73 11.67
CA GLU A 116 23.30 -41.27 11.41
C GLU A 116 22.48 -41.48 12.69
N ASP A 117 23.07 -42.04 13.75
CA ASP A 117 22.38 -42.30 15.01
C ASP A 117 21.90 -41.00 15.68
N VAL A 118 22.68 -39.92 15.54
CA VAL A 118 22.32 -38.59 16.03
C VAL A 118 21.13 -38.03 15.26
N TRP A 119 21.13 -38.18 13.94
CA TRP A 119 20.01 -37.76 13.08
C TRP A 119 18.73 -38.51 13.42
N ASP A 120 18.81 -39.84 13.51
CA ASP A 120 17.66 -40.70 13.81
C ASP A 120 17.06 -40.41 15.18
N LYS A 121 17.92 -40.23 16.19
CA LYS A 121 17.49 -39.90 17.55
C LYS A 121 16.91 -38.50 17.65
N CYS A 122 17.52 -37.49 17.00
CA CYS A 122 16.96 -36.15 16.89
C CYS A 122 15.59 -36.19 16.22
N TYR A 123 15.43 -36.92 15.11
CA TYR A 123 14.16 -36.99 14.38
C TYR A 123 13.08 -37.72 15.19
N ALA A 124 13.45 -38.80 15.88
CA ALA A 124 12.56 -39.50 16.79
C ALA A 124 12.08 -38.62 17.94
N ALA A 125 12.99 -37.90 18.60
CA ALA A 125 12.69 -37.11 19.79
C ALA A 125 12.07 -35.73 19.50
N ASN A 126 12.47 -35.05 18.43
CA ASN A 126 12.09 -33.66 18.13
C ASN A 126 10.97 -33.53 17.08
N VAL A 127 10.62 -34.62 16.38
CA VAL A 127 9.58 -34.61 15.32
C VAL A 127 8.54 -35.69 15.55
N LYS A 128 8.94 -36.98 15.47
CA LYS A 128 7.99 -38.11 15.52
C LYS A 128 7.22 -38.18 16.84
N SER A 129 7.90 -37.93 17.96
CA SER A 129 7.29 -37.88 19.30
C SER A 129 6.08 -36.93 19.37
N HIS A 130 6.21 -35.72 18.81
CA HIS A 130 5.16 -34.68 18.85
C HIS A 130 3.97 -35.07 17.98
N LEU A 131 4.22 -35.63 16.78
CA LEU A 131 3.18 -36.15 15.90
C LEU A 131 2.38 -37.27 16.60
N PHE A 132 3.06 -38.26 17.16
CA PHE A 132 2.42 -39.40 17.81
C PHE A 132 1.68 -38.99 19.09
N LEU A 133 2.21 -38.03 19.84
CA LEU A 133 1.54 -37.49 21.03
C LEU A 133 0.28 -36.72 20.64
N CYS A 134 0.33 -35.90 19.60
CA CYS A 134 -0.84 -35.18 19.09
C CYS A 134 -1.92 -36.18 18.61
N HIS A 135 -1.51 -37.21 17.87
CA HIS A 135 -2.41 -38.28 17.44
C HIS A 135 -3.06 -39.02 18.61
N ALA A 136 -2.28 -39.44 19.62
CA ALA A 136 -2.79 -40.17 20.77
C ALA A 136 -3.73 -39.33 21.65
N SER A 137 -3.52 -38.01 21.72
CA SER A 137 -4.34 -37.08 22.51
C SER A 137 -5.55 -36.51 21.77
N ARG A 138 -5.63 -36.69 20.44
CA ARG A 138 -6.61 -36.05 19.54
C ARG A 138 -8.05 -36.12 20.07
N LYS A 139 -8.57 -37.32 20.33
CA LYS A 139 -9.97 -37.52 20.74
C LYS A 139 -10.31 -36.68 21.98
N TYR A 140 -9.45 -36.69 22.98
CA TYR A 140 -9.70 -36.00 24.24
C TYR A 140 -9.57 -34.48 24.10
N LEU A 141 -8.63 -34.02 23.28
CA LEU A 141 -8.50 -32.59 22.95
C LEU A 141 -9.67 -32.09 22.10
N GLU A 142 -10.22 -32.92 21.20
CA GLU A 142 -11.45 -32.59 20.46
C GLU A 142 -12.64 -32.43 21.42
N ASP A 143 -12.83 -33.38 22.35
CA ASP A 143 -13.89 -33.34 23.36
C ASP A 143 -13.80 -32.07 24.23
N ALA A 144 -12.58 -31.65 24.58
CA ALA A 144 -12.31 -30.47 25.40
C ALA A 144 -12.26 -29.14 24.62
N LYS A 145 -12.28 -29.17 23.29
CA LYS A 145 -11.92 -28.01 22.43
C LYS A 145 -10.56 -27.40 22.82
N GLY A 146 -9.60 -28.30 23.04
CA GLY A 146 -8.36 -28.06 23.74
C GLY A 146 -7.25 -27.39 22.94
N ALA A 147 -6.03 -27.47 23.49
CA ALA A 147 -4.82 -26.92 22.86
C ALA A 147 -3.64 -27.90 22.88
N PHE A 148 -2.87 -27.91 21.79
CA PHE A 148 -1.60 -28.63 21.68
C PHE A 148 -0.48 -27.63 21.43
N VAL A 149 0.43 -27.46 22.38
CA VAL A 149 1.53 -26.49 22.30
C VAL A 149 2.86 -27.24 22.27
N MET A 150 3.66 -26.98 21.25
CA MET A 150 4.98 -27.60 21.08
C MET A 150 6.12 -26.64 21.46
N THR A 151 7.18 -27.19 22.05
CA THR A 151 8.43 -26.45 22.26
C THR A 151 9.42 -26.75 21.13
N SER A 152 9.57 -25.79 20.21
CA SER A 152 10.60 -25.79 19.18
C SER A 152 11.86 -25.05 19.65
N SER A 153 12.50 -24.25 18.78
CA SER A 153 13.72 -23.49 19.05
C SER A 153 13.93 -22.42 17.97
N VAL A 154 14.61 -21.32 18.30
CA VAL A 154 15.13 -20.38 17.29
C VAL A 154 16.06 -21.06 16.27
N ALA A 155 16.68 -22.19 16.62
CA ALA A 155 17.45 -23.03 15.69
C ALA A 155 16.60 -23.56 14.53
N GLY A 156 15.29 -23.72 14.71
CA GLY A 156 14.37 -24.08 13.63
C GLY A 156 13.95 -22.91 12.74
N VAL A 157 14.26 -21.67 13.14
CA VAL A 157 13.92 -20.45 12.40
C VAL A 157 15.11 -19.96 11.58
N LYS A 158 16.32 -20.09 12.12
CA LYS A 158 17.56 -19.72 11.44
C LYS A 158 18.65 -20.76 11.69
N PRO A 159 19.56 -21.02 10.70
CA PRO A 159 20.65 -21.97 10.85
C PRO A 159 21.51 -21.63 12.07
N SER A 160 21.38 -22.43 13.13
CA SER A 160 22.09 -22.27 14.40
C SER A 160 21.79 -23.46 15.32
N GLY A 161 22.39 -23.50 16.50
CA GLY A 161 22.05 -24.46 17.55
C GLY A 161 23.20 -25.41 17.86
N SER A 162 22.86 -26.56 18.45
CA SER A 162 23.83 -27.54 18.95
C SER A 162 24.40 -28.46 17.86
N SER A 163 23.67 -28.67 16.76
CA SER A 163 24.10 -29.46 15.59
C SER A 163 23.16 -29.19 14.41
N ILE A 164 23.56 -29.56 13.20
CA ILE A 164 22.72 -29.48 11.99
C ILE A 164 21.45 -30.34 12.16
N ALA A 165 21.59 -31.57 12.68
CA ALA A 165 20.46 -32.46 12.95
C ALA A 165 19.42 -31.82 13.89
N TYR A 166 19.88 -31.15 14.96
CA TYR A 166 18.98 -30.43 15.86
C TYR A 166 18.27 -29.26 15.17
N SER A 167 19.02 -28.43 14.44
CA SER A 167 18.49 -27.29 13.69
C SER A 167 17.39 -27.71 12.71
N VAL A 168 17.68 -28.71 11.86
CA VAL A 168 16.75 -29.23 10.86
C VAL A 168 15.52 -29.86 11.50
N THR A 169 15.69 -30.66 12.57
CA THR A 169 14.54 -31.27 13.24
C THR A 169 13.65 -30.24 13.95
N LYS A 170 14.20 -29.13 14.46
CA LYS A 170 13.41 -28.02 15.00
C LYS A 170 12.67 -27.23 13.93
N ALA A 171 13.24 -27.08 12.73
CA ALA A 171 12.53 -26.53 11.58
C ALA A 171 11.37 -27.45 11.13
N ALA A 172 11.63 -28.76 11.04
CA ALA A 172 10.61 -29.76 10.74
C ALA A 172 9.47 -29.75 11.78
N GLN A 173 9.79 -29.55 13.06
CA GLN A 173 8.80 -29.42 14.14
C GLN A 173 7.91 -28.17 13.97
N ILE A 174 8.46 -27.04 13.53
CA ILE A 174 7.67 -25.81 13.25
C ILE A 174 6.72 -26.06 12.09
N HIS A 175 7.18 -26.73 11.03
CA HIS A 175 6.32 -27.07 9.90
C HIS A 175 5.25 -28.10 10.28
N LEU A 176 5.60 -29.10 11.09
CA LEU A 176 4.65 -30.05 11.67
C LEU A 176 3.53 -29.34 12.45
N ALA A 177 3.84 -28.26 13.17
CA ALA A 177 2.83 -27.45 13.87
C ALA A 177 1.78 -26.88 12.93
N LYS A 178 2.21 -26.35 11.78
CA LYS A 178 1.31 -25.81 10.76
C LYS A 178 0.42 -26.92 10.17
N SER A 179 1.01 -28.07 9.85
CA SER A 179 0.27 -29.22 9.32
C SER A 179 -0.77 -29.75 10.32
N LEU A 180 -0.39 -29.89 11.60
CA LEU A 180 -1.31 -30.32 12.65
C LEU A 180 -2.40 -29.28 12.91
N ALA A 181 -2.10 -27.98 12.87
CA ALA A 181 -3.10 -26.92 13.03
C ALA A 181 -4.19 -26.99 11.96
N MET A 182 -3.81 -27.27 10.70
CA MET A 182 -4.78 -27.45 9.61
C MET A 182 -5.65 -28.69 9.80
N VAL A 183 -5.05 -29.82 10.20
CA VAL A 183 -5.76 -31.11 10.30
C VAL A 183 -6.64 -31.20 11.55
N MET A 184 -6.26 -30.52 12.63
CA MET A 184 -6.99 -30.58 13.92
C MET A 184 -8.04 -29.48 14.09
N ALA A 185 -8.12 -28.55 13.12
CA ALA A 185 -9.18 -27.54 13.08
C ALA A 185 -10.56 -28.17 12.79
N PRO A 186 -11.65 -27.56 13.27
CA PRO A 186 -11.72 -26.35 14.09
C PRO A 186 -11.60 -26.61 15.61
N SER A 187 -11.54 -27.88 16.03
CA SER A 187 -11.74 -28.26 17.42
C SER A 187 -10.51 -28.04 18.31
N ILE A 188 -9.30 -28.26 17.80
CA ILE A 188 -8.06 -28.16 18.57
C ILE A 188 -7.18 -27.05 18.02
N ARG A 189 -6.64 -26.21 18.91
CA ARG A 189 -5.63 -25.20 18.57
C ARG A 189 -4.24 -25.82 18.66
N VAL A 190 -3.44 -25.69 17.61
CA VAL A 190 -2.05 -26.18 17.61
C VAL A 190 -1.09 -25.01 17.40
N ASN A 191 -0.12 -24.84 18.29
CA ASN A 191 0.88 -23.78 18.23
C ASN A 191 2.27 -24.31 18.59
N ALA A 192 3.31 -23.56 18.22
CA ALA A 192 4.68 -23.81 18.65
C ALA A 192 5.32 -22.55 19.23
N VAL A 193 6.13 -22.71 20.26
CA VAL A 193 7.01 -21.67 20.80
C VAL A 193 8.44 -22.00 20.39
N SER A 194 9.21 -21.00 19.97
CA SER A 194 10.62 -21.15 19.56
C SER A 194 11.54 -20.37 20.50
N PRO A 195 11.95 -20.95 21.64
CA PRO A 195 12.80 -20.26 22.59
C PRO A 195 14.19 -19.97 22.05
N GLY A 196 14.78 -18.88 22.53
CA GLY A 196 16.19 -18.54 22.35
C GLY A 196 17.11 -19.37 23.25
N PHE A 197 18.32 -18.87 23.47
CA PHE A 197 19.25 -19.46 24.44
C PHE A 197 18.69 -19.29 25.86
N MET A 198 18.30 -20.41 26.49
CA MET A 198 17.57 -20.43 27.76
C MET A 198 18.42 -20.90 28.93
N GLU A 199 18.42 -20.13 30.02
CA GLU A 199 19.09 -20.51 31.27
C GLU A 199 18.46 -21.78 31.88
N THR A 200 19.08 -22.93 31.63
CA THR A 200 18.62 -24.23 32.12
C THR A 200 19.81 -25.01 32.66
N ASN A 201 19.56 -26.10 33.39
CA ASN A 201 20.64 -27.00 33.86
C ASN A 201 21.52 -27.54 32.70
N TRP A 202 21.08 -27.42 31.45
CA TRP A 202 21.88 -27.70 30.24
C TRP A 202 23.02 -26.72 29.98
N ILE A 203 22.96 -25.51 30.57
CA ILE A 203 23.93 -24.42 30.37
C ILE A 203 24.82 -24.24 31.61
N ALA A 204 24.50 -24.87 32.73
CA ALA A 204 25.28 -24.77 33.96
C ALA A 204 26.77 -25.17 33.78
N ASP A 205 27.05 -26.03 32.79
CA ASP A 205 28.40 -26.50 32.46
C ASP A 205 29.11 -25.65 31.38
N PHE A 206 28.50 -24.58 30.88
CA PHE A 206 29.09 -23.73 29.84
C PHE A 206 30.08 -22.71 30.44
N PRO A 207 31.18 -22.39 29.72
CA PRO A 207 32.04 -21.27 30.11
C PRO A 207 31.25 -19.96 30.14
N GLU A 208 31.49 -19.15 31.18
CA GLU A 208 30.82 -17.86 31.37
C GLU A 208 30.98 -16.93 30.15
N SER A 209 32.12 -17.02 29.46
CA SER A 209 32.38 -16.29 28.21
C SER A 209 31.35 -16.60 27.11
N LYS A 210 30.94 -17.86 26.94
CA LYS A 210 29.92 -18.25 25.95
C LYS A 210 28.52 -17.76 26.33
N VAL A 211 28.22 -17.74 27.63
CA VAL A 211 26.94 -17.22 28.14
C VAL A 211 26.87 -15.70 27.93
N ASN A 212 27.97 -14.99 28.19
CA ASN A 212 28.08 -13.54 27.96
C ASN A 212 28.00 -13.21 26.46
N GLU A 213 28.69 -13.96 25.59
CA GLU A 213 28.60 -13.78 24.14
C GLU A 213 27.16 -13.98 23.63
N ALA A 214 26.47 -15.01 24.12
CA ALA A 214 25.06 -15.24 23.78
C ALA A 214 24.18 -14.07 24.26
N ARG A 215 24.43 -13.53 25.45
CA ARG A 215 23.72 -12.37 26.00
C ARG A 215 23.93 -11.12 25.15
N ASP A 216 25.17 -10.85 24.75
CA ASP A 216 25.54 -9.64 24.00
C ASP A 216 24.97 -9.62 22.58
N LYS A 217 24.79 -10.81 21.99
CA LYS A 217 24.10 -10.99 20.70
C LYS A 217 22.58 -10.77 20.78
N THR A 218 21.98 -10.79 21.97
CA THR A 218 20.56 -10.42 22.13
C THR A 218 20.39 -8.90 22.15
N LEU A 219 19.34 -8.40 21.51
CA LEU A 219 19.00 -6.97 21.55
C LEU A 219 18.60 -6.49 22.96
N LEU A 220 17.94 -7.35 23.74
CA LEU A 220 17.52 -7.06 25.11
C LEU A 220 18.65 -7.18 26.15
N LYS A 221 19.86 -7.55 25.72
CA LYS A 221 21.04 -7.72 26.58
C LYS A 221 20.77 -8.64 27.78
N ARG A 222 19.90 -9.64 27.59
CA ARG A 222 19.54 -10.66 28.57
C ARG A 222 19.26 -11.98 27.86
N ILE A 223 19.60 -13.09 28.51
CA ILE A 223 19.26 -14.43 28.02
C ILE A 223 17.79 -14.73 28.26
N THR A 224 17.25 -15.70 27.51
CA THR A 224 15.85 -16.10 27.65
C THR A 224 15.67 -16.78 28.99
N GLN A 225 14.73 -16.30 29.80
CA GLN A 225 14.39 -16.93 31.08
C GLN A 225 13.34 -18.01 30.86
N VAL A 226 13.40 -19.07 31.64
CA VAL A 226 12.49 -20.21 31.51
C VAL A 226 11.05 -19.78 31.78
N GLU A 227 10.89 -18.86 32.73
CA GLU A 227 9.62 -18.29 33.17
C GLU A 227 8.94 -17.49 32.06
N ASP A 228 9.72 -16.75 31.26
CA ASP A 228 9.21 -15.97 30.11
C ASP A 228 8.58 -16.91 29.06
N VAL A 229 9.26 -18.02 28.78
CA VAL A 229 8.79 -19.02 27.83
C VAL A 229 7.58 -19.76 28.37
N ALA A 230 7.59 -20.06 29.67
CA ALA A 230 6.46 -20.67 30.34
C ALA A 230 5.21 -19.79 30.24
N ASP A 231 5.33 -18.48 30.49
CA ASP A 231 4.21 -17.53 30.32
C ASP A 231 3.65 -17.53 28.89
N GLN A 232 4.53 -17.59 27.89
CA GLN A 232 4.10 -17.66 26.50
C GLN A 232 3.36 -18.98 26.19
N ILE A 233 3.79 -20.10 26.75
CA ILE A 233 3.09 -21.39 26.61
C ILE A 233 1.71 -21.30 27.28
N ILE A 234 1.61 -20.75 28.49
CA ILE A 234 0.33 -20.54 29.18
C ILE A 234 -0.61 -19.68 28.33
N LEU A 235 -0.10 -18.58 27.78
CA LEU A 235 -0.86 -17.70 26.91
C LEU A 235 -1.40 -18.46 25.70
N LEU A 236 -0.58 -19.28 25.02
CA LEU A 236 -1.02 -20.04 23.86
C LEU A 236 -2.08 -21.08 24.21
N ILE A 237 -1.98 -21.76 25.35
CA ILE A 237 -3.01 -22.69 25.82
C ILE A 237 -4.35 -21.96 25.99
N LYS A 238 -4.35 -20.72 26.49
CA LYS A 238 -5.57 -19.92 26.71
C LYS A 238 -5.99 -19.05 25.54
N SER A 239 -5.13 -18.85 24.55
CA SER A 239 -5.35 -17.90 23.46
C SER A 239 -6.55 -18.29 22.60
N HIS A 240 -7.65 -17.59 22.79
CA HIS A 240 -8.60 -17.29 21.72
C HIS A 240 -8.09 -15.98 21.13
N LEU A 241 -7.80 -15.91 19.82
CA LEU A 241 -7.45 -14.65 19.14
C LEU A 241 -8.21 -13.42 19.69
N PRO A 242 -9.54 -13.50 19.94
CA PRO A 242 -10.34 -12.51 20.68
C PRO A 242 -9.75 -11.83 21.93
N LEU A 243 -8.77 -12.42 22.60
CA LEU A 243 -8.26 -11.97 23.90
C LEU A 243 -6.98 -11.13 23.81
N LEU A 244 -6.47 -10.83 22.61
CA LEU A 244 -5.36 -9.88 22.48
C LEU A 244 -5.81 -8.49 23.00
N PRO A 245 -4.95 -7.78 23.75
CA PRO A 245 -5.19 -6.38 24.08
C PRO A 245 -5.41 -5.53 22.83
N GLN A 246 -6.24 -4.48 22.95
CA GLN A 246 -6.58 -3.60 21.84
C GLN A 246 -5.33 -2.94 21.22
N GLU A 247 -4.30 -2.70 22.02
CA GLU A 247 -3.01 -2.16 21.58
C GLU A 247 -2.30 -3.10 20.60
N LEU A 248 -2.37 -4.41 20.81
CA LEU A 248 -1.80 -5.40 19.89
C LEU A 248 -2.62 -5.51 18.62
N TYR A 249 -3.95 -5.44 18.71
CA TYR A 249 -4.80 -5.36 17.51
C TYR A 249 -4.49 -4.11 16.68
N ASN A 250 -4.31 -2.97 17.33
CA ASN A 250 -3.94 -1.72 16.67
C ASN A 250 -2.53 -1.77 16.06
N ALA A 251 -1.59 -2.46 16.70
CA ALA A 251 -0.24 -2.66 16.16
C ALA A 251 -0.26 -3.60 14.95
N ILE A 252 -1.00 -4.70 15.03
CA ILE A 252 -1.18 -5.66 13.93
C ILE A 252 -1.90 -4.97 12.75
N SER A 253 -2.98 -4.22 13.00
CA SER A 253 -3.72 -3.54 11.95
C SER A 253 -2.89 -2.50 11.20
N LYS A 254 -1.85 -1.93 11.81
CA LYS A 254 -0.92 -1.00 11.13
C LYS A 254 0.02 -1.70 10.15
N LEU A 255 0.25 -3.00 10.32
CA LEU A 255 1.14 -3.80 9.49
C LEU A 255 0.40 -4.55 8.38
N LEU A 256 -0.93 -4.56 8.43
CA LEU A 256 -1.77 -5.26 7.47
C LEU A 256 -2.29 -4.29 6.42
N GLU A 257 -2.38 -4.75 5.18
CA GLU A 257 -3.08 -4.01 4.15
C GLU A 257 -4.57 -3.89 4.47
N ILE A 258 -5.23 -2.86 3.93
CA ILE A 258 -6.65 -2.63 4.16
C ILE A 258 -7.52 -3.81 3.67
N ASN A 259 -7.05 -4.56 2.66
CA ASN A 259 -7.73 -5.76 2.17
C ASN A 259 -7.65 -6.90 3.19
N ASP A 260 -6.49 -7.11 3.82
CA ASP A 260 -6.32 -8.11 4.87
C ASP A 260 -7.14 -7.77 6.11
N ILE A 261 -7.19 -6.48 6.49
CA ILE A 261 -8.04 -6.01 7.58
C ILE A 261 -9.50 -6.33 7.28
N LYS A 262 -9.98 -6.04 6.07
CA LYS A 262 -11.35 -6.37 5.65
C LYS A 262 -11.60 -7.87 5.70
N ASN A 263 -10.71 -8.68 5.16
CA ASN A 263 -10.81 -10.14 5.17
C ASN A 263 -10.89 -10.68 6.60
N LEU A 264 -9.98 -10.25 7.48
CA LEU A 264 -9.96 -10.65 8.89
C LEU A 264 -11.24 -10.25 9.63
N ARG A 265 -11.76 -9.04 9.38
CA ARG A 265 -13.04 -8.60 9.96
C ARG A 265 -14.20 -9.51 9.54
N VAL A 266 -14.20 -10.06 8.31
CA VAL A 266 -15.25 -10.97 7.82
C VAL A 266 -15.14 -12.37 8.44
N THR A 267 -13.95 -12.80 8.86
CA THR A 267 -13.78 -14.15 9.45
C THR A 267 -14.49 -14.34 10.80
N CYS A 268 -14.67 -13.28 11.59
CA CYS A 268 -15.19 -13.38 12.95
C CYS A 268 -15.69 -12.03 13.50
N SER A 269 -16.88 -12.03 14.14
CA SER A 269 -17.49 -10.82 14.73
C SER A 269 -16.63 -10.13 15.81
N THR A 270 -15.74 -10.87 16.48
CA THR A 270 -14.81 -10.28 17.45
C THR A 270 -13.68 -9.53 16.75
N LEU A 271 -13.10 -10.08 15.68
CA LEU A 271 -12.10 -9.36 14.88
C LEU A 271 -12.73 -8.17 14.16
N ALA A 272 -13.99 -8.28 13.74
CA ALA A 272 -14.77 -7.16 13.21
C ALA A 272 -14.89 -5.99 14.20
N ARG A 273 -14.97 -6.27 15.51
CA ARG A 273 -15.01 -5.25 16.57
C ARG A 273 -13.61 -4.75 16.94
N ALA A 274 -12.61 -5.64 16.95
CA ALA A 274 -11.28 -5.34 17.43
C ALA A 274 -10.37 -4.65 16.40
N LEU A 275 -10.52 -4.94 15.11
CA LEU A 275 -9.71 -4.32 14.05
C LEU A 275 -10.43 -3.09 13.50
N PRO A 276 -9.96 -1.85 13.74
CA PRO A 276 -10.63 -0.67 13.22
C PRO A 276 -10.64 -0.69 11.68
N LEU A 277 -11.79 -0.36 11.08
CA LEU A 277 -11.88 -0.10 9.65
C LEU A 277 -11.55 1.37 9.44
N HIS A 278 -10.31 1.68 9.06
CA HIS A 278 -9.93 3.02 8.65
C HIS A 278 -10.32 3.21 7.19
N PHE A 279 -11.22 4.16 6.95
CA PHE A 279 -11.54 4.60 5.60
C PHE A 279 -11.76 6.12 5.67
N ASP A 280 -10.94 6.86 4.95
CA ASP A 280 -10.86 8.33 4.95
C ASP A 280 -11.35 8.93 3.64
N ARG A 281 -11.41 8.11 2.59
CA ARG A 281 -11.81 8.44 1.23
C ARG A 281 -13.09 7.74 0.81
N VAL A 282 -13.93 8.47 0.10
CA VAL A 282 -15.11 7.94 -0.60
C VAL A 282 -15.07 8.31 -2.07
N PHE A 283 -15.68 7.48 -2.90
CA PHE A 283 -15.69 7.63 -4.35
C PHE A 283 -17.10 7.89 -4.84
N ILE A 284 -17.25 8.80 -5.79
CA ILE A 284 -18.50 9.05 -6.49
C ILE A 284 -18.23 9.21 -7.98
N SER A 285 -19.07 8.60 -8.81
CA SER A 285 -19.00 8.71 -10.27
C SER A 285 -20.40 8.53 -10.86
N ALA A 286 -20.50 8.63 -12.18
CA ALA A 286 -21.73 8.35 -12.91
C ALA A 286 -22.04 6.83 -12.97
N ASN A 287 -22.19 6.19 -11.80
CA ASN A 287 -22.50 4.78 -11.65
C ASN A 287 -23.33 4.54 -10.38
N SER A 288 -24.42 3.78 -10.50
CA SER A 288 -25.39 3.57 -9.42
C SER A 288 -24.78 2.82 -8.22
N LEU A 289 -23.85 1.90 -8.42
CA LEU A 289 -23.18 1.18 -7.32
C LEU A 289 -22.28 2.12 -6.52
N ASN A 290 -21.52 2.99 -7.20
CA ASN A 290 -20.70 4.01 -6.53
C ASN A 290 -21.58 4.96 -5.69
N ILE A 291 -22.70 5.44 -6.26
CA ILE A 291 -23.67 6.29 -5.55
C ILE A 291 -24.29 5.57 -4.35
N GLN A 292 -24.68 4.30 -4.51
CA GLN A 292 -25.28 3.51 -3.43
C GLN A 292 -24.31 3.36 -2.25
N VAL A 293 -23.04 3.01 -2.53
CA VAL A 293 -22.01 2.87 -1.49
C VAL A 293 -21.71 4.22 -0.85
N PHE A 294 -21.57 5.28 -1.64
CA PHE A 294 -21.36 6.64 -1.14
C PHE A 294 -22.47 7.06 -0.15
N ASN A 295 -23.74 6.88 -0.54
CA ASN A 295 -24.88 7.21 0.31
C ASN A 295 -24.98 6.32 1.55
N ALA A 296 -24.67 5.03 1.43
CA ALA A 296 -24.62 4.12 2.58
C ALA A 296 -23.62 4.60 3.63
N ILE A 297 -22.45 5.08 3.20
CA ILE A 297 -21.44 5.66 4.08
C ILE A 297 -21.93 6.99 4.68
N ALA A 298 -22.51 7.89 3.88
CA ALA A 298 -23.05 9.18 4.35
C ALA A 298 -24.19 9.03 5.37
N ASN A 299 -24.92 7.91 5.29
CA ASN A 299 -26.01 7.57 6.22
C ASN A 299 -25.53 6.81 7.46
N HIS A 300 -24.31 6.28 7.46
CA HIS A 300 -23.80 5.49 8.56
C HIS A 300 -23.38 6.38 9.75
N GLU A 301 -23.86 6.05 10.95
CA GLU A 301 -23.70 6.89 12.15
C GLU A 301 -22.23 7.14 12.55
N VAL A 302 -21.39 6.11 12.46
CA VAL A 302 -19.96 6.20 12.83
C VAL A 302 -19.08 6.67 11.67
N PHE A 303 -19.22 6.01 10.52
CA PHE A 303 -18.30 6.13 9.40
C PHE A 303 -18.32 7.50 8.72
N ARG A 304 -19.48 8.17 8.60
CA ARG A 304 -19.56 9.52 8.01
C ARG A 304 -18.63 10.56 8.68
N HIS A 305 -18.26 10.35 9.94
CA HIS A 305 -17.38 11.26 10.69
C HIS A 305 -15.89 11.02 10.44
N GLN A 306 -15.52 9.96 9.71
CA GLN A 306 -14.12 9.61 9.41
C GLN A 306 -13.70 10.06 8.01
N VAL A 307 -14.66 10.34 7.12
CA VAL A 307 -14.39 10.75 5.74
C VAL A 307 -13.76 12.15 5.73
N THR A 308 -12.54 12.24 5.20
CA THR A 308 -11.80 13.49 5.03
C THR A 308 -11.69 13.91 3.57
N GLU A 309 -11.96 13.01 2.62
CA GLU A 309 -11.84 13.28 1.19
C GLU A 309 -12.96 12.62 0.36
N ILE A 310 -13.51 13.39 -0.58
CA ILE A 310 -14.34 12.86 -1.67
C ILE A 310 -13.51 12.88 -2.95
N ILE A 311 -13.46 11.73 -3.62
CA ILE A 311 -12.91 11.59 -4.98
C ILE A 311 -14.09 11.53 -5.96
N TRP A 312 -14.26 12.59 -6.73
CA TRP A 312 -15.11 12.63 -7.89
C TRP A 312 -14.36 12.02 -9.08
N ASP A 313 -14.78 10.82 -9.42
CA ASP A 313 -14.35 10.09 -10.60
C ASP A 313 -15.16 10.59 -11.80
N ASP A 314 -14.54 11.44 -12.60
CA ASP A 314 -15.12 11.97 -13.83
C ASP A 314 -14.84 11.05 -15.04
N ALA A 315 -14.16 9.92 -14.83
CA ALA A 315 -13.91 8.95 -15.89
C ALA A 315 -15.27 8.36 -16.34
N ARG A 316 -15.63 8.62 -17.58
CA ARG A 316 -16.89 8.17 -18.18
C ARG A 316 -16.57 7.03 -19.14
N LEU A 317 -17.30 5.93 -18.98
CA LEU A 317 -17.25 4.81 -19.91
C LEU A 317 -17.49 5.32 -21.33
N PHE A 318 -16.65 4.88 -22.26
CA PHE A 318 -16.67 5.28 -23.65
C PHE A 318 -17.96 4.82 -24.34
N THR A 319 -18.66 5.75 -24.98
CA THR A 319 -19.95 5.52 -25.64
C THR A 319 -19.82 5.36 -27.16
N GLY A 320 -18.59 5.24 -27.67
CA GLY A 320 -18.29 5.29 -29.10
C GLY A 320 -17.84 6.69 -29.56
N PRO A 321 -17.31 6.81 -30.80
CA PRO A 321 -16.86 8.07 -31.34
C PRO A 321 -18.01 9.10 -31.45
N GLU A 322 -17.72 10.36 -31.12
CA GLU A 322 -18.62 11.47 -31.41
C GLU A 322 -18.82 11.56 -32.93
N LEU A 323 -20.06 11.49 -33.43
CA LEU A 323 -20.36 11.71 -34.84
C LEU A 323 -19.78 13.08 -35.25
N LYS A 324 -18.91 13.12 -36.26
CA LYS A 324 -18.25 14.35 -36.71
C LYS A 324 -19.32 15.43 -37.00
N CYS A 325 -19.37 16.49 -36.19
CA CYS A 325 -20.02 17.72 -36.62
C CYS A 325 -19.26 18.25 -37.84
N GLU A 326 -20.03 18.67 -38.84
CA GLU A 326 -19.65 19.13 -40.17
C GLU A 326 -18.30 19.88 -40.16
N ARG A 327 -17.31 19.32 -40.88
CA ARG A 327 -16.13 20.08 -41.29
C ARG A 327 -16.62 21.30 -42.07
N HIS A 328 -16.21 22.50 -41.64
CA HIS A 328 -16.39 23.72 -42.43
C HIS A 328 -15.76 23.54 -43.81
N GLU A 329 -16.52 23.85 -44.86
CA GLU A 329 -16.20 23.73 -46.28
C GLU A 329 -15.07 24.65 -46.79
N ASN A 330 -14.13 25.10 -45.94
CA ASN A 330 -13.09 26.05 -46.35
C ASN A 330 -11.71 25.63 -45.86
N GLU A 331 -11.18 24.53 -46.38
CA GLU A 331 -9.73 24.36 -46.52
C GLU A 331 -9.48 23.62 -47.83
N GLN A 332 -8.62 24.21 -48.65
CA GLN A 332 -8.42 23.92 -50.06
C GLN A 332 -8.09 22.45 -50.29
N GLU A 333 -8.73 21.91 -51.32
CA GLU A 333 -8.35 20.68 -52.01
C GLU A 333 -6.86 20.73 -52.37
N GLU A 334 -6.01 19.95 -51.70
CA GLU A 334 -4.80 19.39 -52.32
C GLU A 334 -4.31 18.16 -51.53
N GLU A 335 -4.51 17.01 -52.18
CA GLU A 335 -3.72 15.77 -52.11
C GLU A 335 -3.51 15.10 -50.75
N ARG A 336 -4.43 14.17 -50.43
CA ARG A 336 -4.09 12.80 -49.98
C ARG A 336 -5.25 11.86 -50.35
N GLN A 337 -5.26 11.41 -51.60
CA GLN A 337 -5.86 10.13 -51.97
C GLN A 337 -4.95 9.06 -51.37
N ASP A 338 -5.42 8.41 -50.32
CA ASP A 338 -5.35 6.94 -50.13
C ASP A 338 -6.06 6.62 -48.80
N ASP A 339 -6.98 5.66 -48.87
CA ASP A 339 -7.70 4.99 -47.79
C ASP A 339 -8.79 5.77 -47.03
N VAL A 340 -9.77 6.32 -47.75
CA VAL A 340 -11.11 6.56 -47.19
C VAL A 340 -12.05 5.47 -47.67
N GLU A 341 -12.17 4.38 -46.90
CA GLU A 341 -13.36 3.54 -46.95
C GLU A 341 -14.54 4.31 -46.32
N ASP A 342 -15.40 4.73 -47.24
CA ASP A 342 -16.82 5.04 -47.19
C ASP A 342 -17.57 4.82 -45.86
N GLY A 343 -18.35 5.83 -45.48
CA GLY A 343 -19.05 5.89 -44.20
C GLY A 343 -20.11 4.80 -44.01
N SER A 344 -19.99 4.02 -42.93
CA SER A 344 -21.14 3.36 -42.26
C SER A 344 -20.82 2.77 -40.86
N ASP A 345 -19.99 3.41 -40.03
CA ASP A 345 -19.57 2.78 -38.74
C ASP A 345 -20.63 2.80 -37.61
N ALA A 346 -21.80 3.41 -37.84
CA ALA A 346 -22.85 3.51 -36.82
C ALA A 346 -23.65 2.21 -36.60
N GLU A 347 -23.67 1.28 -37.55
CA GLU A 347 -24.45 0.04 -37.42
C GLU A 347 -23.79 -1.20 -38.03
N ASP A 348 -22.46 -1.25 -38.11
CA ASP A 348 -21.79 -2.49 -38.52
C ASP A 348 -21.72 -3.50 -37.36
N LEU A 349 -22.90 -4.05 -37.01
CA LEU A 349 -23.06 -5.30 -36.27
C LEU A 349 -22.60 -6.50 -37.12
N ALA A 350 -21.50 -6.36 -37.87
CA ALA A 350 -20.96 -7.43 -38.69
C ALA A 350 -20.40 -8.56 -37.79
N GLY A 351 -21.20 -9.62 -37.71
CA GLY A 351 -20.81 -10.99 -37.35
C GLY A 351 -20.89 -11.38 -35.88
N ASN A 352 -20.68 -10.46 -34.91
CA ASN A 352 -20.38 -10.86 -33.52
C ASN A 352 -21.18 -10.19 -32.39
N GLY A 353 -22.13 -9.29 -32.67
CA GLY A 353 -23.01 -8.69 -31.66
C GLY A 353 -22.35 -7.64 -30.74
N CYS A 354 -21.19 -7.12 -31.12
CA CYS A 354 -20.39 -6.13 -30.39
C CYS A 354 -20.01 -4.96 -31.33
N PRO A 355 -20.13 -3.69 -30.92
CA PRO A 355 -19.77 -2.54 -31.76
C PRO A 355 -18.29 -2.53 -32.16
N PHE A 356 -17.99 -2.03 -33.36
CA PHE A 356 -16.62 -1.91 -33.86
C PHE A 356 -15.72 -1.08 -32.94
N TRP A 357 -16.18 0.10 -32.52
CA TRP A 357 -15.44 0.97 -31.60
C TRP A 357 -15.09 0.30 -30.26
N PHE A 358 -15.93 -0.63 -29.78
CA PHE A 358 -15.63 -1.37 -28.56
C PHE A 358 -14.56 -2.43 -28.82
N ARG A 359 -14.57 -3.04 -30.00
CA ARG A 359 -13.55 -4.03 -30.40
C ARG A 359 -12.18 -3.38 -30.52
N THR A 360 -12.11 -2.21 -31.16
CA THR A 360 -10.86 -1.50 -31.50
C THR A 360 -10.34 -0.59 -30.40
N GLY A 361 -11.19 -0.11 -29.50
CA GLY A 361 -10.79 0.73 -28.37
C GLY A 361 -10.11 -0.03 -27.21
N ARG A 362 -9.79 -1.33 -27.39
CA ARG A 362 -9.19 -2.19 -26.37
C ARG A 362 -7.68 -2.33 -26.63
N TYR A 363 -6.94 -2.67 -25.58
CA TYR A 363 -5.47 -2.71 -25.60
C TYR A 363 -4.91 -3.69 -26.67
N ASP A 364 -5.65 -4.77 -26.95
CA ASP A 364 -5.23 -5.88 -27.82
C ASP A 364 -5.39 -5.62 -29.34
N TYR A 365 -5.64 -4.36 -29.77
CA TYR A 365 -5.88 -4.09 -31.19
C TYR A 365 -4.59 -3.85 -32.01
N GLU A 366 -3.50 -3.32 -31.42
CA GLU A 366 -2.26 -2.99 -32.17
C GLU A 366 -0.90 -3.13 -31.44
N ASP A 367 -0.82 -3.49 -30.15
CA ASP A 367 0.46 -3.50 -29.40
C ASP A 367 1.04 -4.94 -29.21
N THR A 368 2.20 -5.21 -29.83
CA THR A 368 2.93 -6.49 -29.74
C THR A 368 4.09 -6.49 -28.71
N GLY A 369 4.21 -5.51 -27.81
CA GLY A 369 5.42 -5.31 -27.01
C GLY A 369 5.30 -5.44 -25.48
N THR A 370 5.93 -6.48 -24.92
CA THR A 370 6.65 -6.49 -23.62
C THR A 370 5.93 -6.64 -22.26
N TYR A 371 4.60 -6.67 -22.15
CA TYR A 371 3.95 -6.86 -20.83
C TYR A 371 3.37 -8.27 -20.61
N GLU A 372 3.81 -8.96 -19.55
CA GLU A 372 3.27 -10.28 -19.15
C GLU A 372 1.90 -10.14 -18.44
N TYR A 373 0.91 -10.87 -18.95
CA TYR A 373 -0.48 -10.82 -18.50
C TYR A 373 -0.73 -11.71 -17.26
N PRO A 374 -1.35 -11.21 -16.18
CA PRO A 374 -1.67 -12.02 -15.01
C PRO A 374 -3.10 -12.61 -15.09
N GLY A 375 -3.32 -13.70 -15.85
CA GLY A 375 -4.51 -14.56 -15.68
C GLY A 375 -5.34 -14.92 -16.94
N PRO A 376 -6.57 -15.46 -16.77
CA PRO A 376 -7.47 -15.82 -17.88
C PRO A 376 -8.27 -14.61 -18.40
N HIS A 377 -8.43 -14.51 -19.73
CA HIS A 377 -9.15 -13.42 -20.42
C HIS A 377 -10.67 -13.68 -20.51
N LEU A 378 -11.50 -12.64 -20.35
CA LEU A 378 -12.89 -12.67 -20.85
C LEU A 378 -12.89 -12.48 -22.37
N GLY A 379 -13.70 -13.28 -23.07
CA GLY A 379 -13.86 -13.11 -24.51
C GLY A 379 -14.55 -11.78 -24.85
N ILE A 380 -14.28 -11.23 -26.04
CA ILE A 380 -14.84 -9.95 -26.53
C ILE A 380 -16.36 -9.85 -26.30
N LYS A 381 -17.09 -10.93 -26.60
CA LYS A 381 -18.56 -10.99 -26.44
C LYS A 381 -19.00 -10.92 -24.98
N GLU A 382 -18.26 -11.59 -24.09
CA GLU A 382 -18.53 -11.61 -22.65
C GLU A 382 -18.21 -10.24 -22.03
N SER A 383 -17.09 -9.64 -22.42
CA SER A 383 -16.72 -8.28 -22.02
C SER A 383 -17.77 -7.25 -22.46
N TRP A 384 -18.24 -7.32 -23.72
CA TRP A 384 -19.32 -6.43 -24.19
C TRP A 384 -20.65 -6.67 -23.46
N ALA A 385 -21.01 -7.93 -23.22
CA ALA A 385 -22.22 -8.27 -22.47
C ALA A 385 -22.21 -7.74 -21.04
N TYR A 386 -21.02 -7.65 -20.41
CA TYR A 386 -20.85 -7.03 -19.10
C TYR A 386 -20.80 -5.49 -19.17
N TYR A 387 -20.15 -4.94 -20.19
CA TYR A 387 -19.95 -3.50 -20.36
C TYR A 387 -21.24 -2.74 -20.71
N LYS A 388 -22.09 -3.32 -21.58
CA LYS A 388 -23.31 -2.65 -22.04
C LYS A 388 -24.26 -2.24 -20.90
N PRO A 389 -24.58 -3.11 -19.91
CA PRO A 389 -25.37 -2.69 -18.74
C PRO A 389 -24.73 -1.57 -17.92
N LEU A 390 -23.40 -1.49 -17.86
CA LEU A 390 -22.70 -0.39 -17.16
C LEU A 390 -22.87 0.94 -17.90
N LEU A 391 -22.85 0.90 -19.25
CA LEU A 391 -23.17 2.07 -20.09
C LEU A 391 -24.60 2.55 -19.87
N ASP A 392 -25.56 1.63 -19.89
CA ASP A 392 -26.96 1.94 -19.67
C ASP A 392 -27.18 2.55 -18.26
N ASP A 393 -26.46 2.05 -17.26
CA ASP A 393 -26.47 2.60 -15.90
C ASP A 393 -25.89 4.01 -15.85
N GLN A 394 -24.72 4.22 -16.45
CA GLN A 394 -24.09 5.54 -16.54
C GLN A 394 -25.01 6.56 -17.20
N ASN A 395 -25.62 6.21 -18.34
CA ASN A 395 -26.52 7.09 -19.08
C ASN A 395 -27.73 7.50 -18.24
N ARG A 396 -28.31 6.57 -17.46
CA ARG A 396 -29.42 6.89 -16.54
C ARG A 396 -28.98 7.85 -15.44
N VAL A 397 -27.83 7.60 -14.82
CA VAL A 397 -27.29 8.45 -13.74
C VAL A 397 -27.01 9.86 -14.25
N LEU A 398 -26.41 9.99 -15.43
CA LEU A 398 -26.13 11.27 -16.08
C LEU A 398 -27.43 12.02 -16.42
N ALA A 399 -28.44 11.32 -16.95
CA ALA A 399 -29.73 11.92 -17.29
C ALA A 399 -30.48 12.45 -16.06
N SER A 400 -30.34 11.80 -14.90
CA SER A 400 -30.97 12.23 -13.64
C SER A 400 -30.10 13.13 -12.77
N ASN A 401 -28.83 13.32 -13.09
CA ASN A 401 -27.80 13.94 -12.22
C ASN A 401 -27.74 13.34 -10.81
N ALA A 402 -27.96 12.02 -10.68
CA ALA A 402 -28.03 11.37 -9.37
C ALA A 402 -26.69 11.40 -8.62
N ASP A 403 -25.57 11.40 -9.35
CA ASP A 403 -24.22 11.58 -8.82
C ASP A 403 -24.03 12.94 -8.15
N THR A 404 -24.56 13.99 -8.77
CA THR A 404 -24.44 15.37 -8.31
C THR A 404 -25.25 15.60 -7.04
N GLU A 405 -26.48 15.08 -7.00
CA GLU A 405 -27.33 15.17 -5.81
C GLU A 405 -26.75 14.35 -4.64
N ALA A 406 -26.17 13.19 -4.92
CA ALA A 406 -25.45 12.42 -3.90
C ALA A 406 -24.20 13.15 -3.40
N PHE A 407 -23.43 13.81 -4.28
CA PHE A 407 -22.30 14.64 -3.86
C PHE A 407 -22.71 15.78 -2.93
N LYS A 408 -23.72 16.57 -3.32
CA LYS A 408 -24.30 17.64 -2.47
C LYS A 408 -24.76 17.10 -1.13
N TYR A 409 -25.43 15.94 -1.13
CA TYR A 409 -25.81 15.27 0.11
C TYR A 409 -24.58 14.96 0.98
N GLY A 410 -23.53 14.38 0.38
CA GLY A 410 -22.25 14.10 1.06
C GLY A 410 -21.62 15.33 1.73
N LEU A 411 -21.63 16.49 1.06
CA LEU A 411 -21.12 17.75 1.62
C LEU A 411 -21.79 18.12 2.95
N THR A 412 -23.07 17.77 3.14
CA THR A 412 -23.83 18.04 4.37
C THR A 412 -23.63 16.98 5.46
N ARG A 413 -23.12 15.79 5.09
CA ARG A 413 -23.09 14.61 5.97
C ARG A 413 -21.70 14.29 6.50
N PHE A 414 -20.67 14.56 5.72
CA PHE A 414 -19.28 14.28 6.10
C PHE A 414 -18.69 15.44 6.91
N THR A 415 -18.72 15.30 8.24
CA THR A 415 -18.35 16.38 9.16
C THR A 415 -16.84 16.65 9.23
N SER A 416 -16.02 15.71 8.77
CA SER A 416 -14.56 15.80 8.80
C SER A 416 -13.96 16.06 7.41
N LEU A 417 -14.81 16.33 6.42
CA LEU A 417 -14.42 16.53 5.04
C LEU A 417 -13.56 17.79 4.89
N LYS A 418 -12.37 17.61 4.31
CA LYS A 418 -11.36 18.66 4.08
C LYS A 418 -10.94 18.78 2.62
N ARG A 419 -11.00 17.69 1.87
CA ARG A 419 -10.48 17.60 0.51
C ARG A 419 -11.53 17.14 -0.48
N VAL A 420 -11.50 17.73 -1.66
CA VAL A 420 -12.18 17.20 -2.84
C VAL A 420 -11.18 17.03 -3.95
N THR A 421 -11.22 15.86 -4.58
CA THR A 421 -10.38 15.50 -5.73
C THR A 421 -11.29 15.24 -6.92
N ILE A 422 -11.03 15.90 -8.05
CA ILE A 422 -11.74 15.70 -9.31
C ILE A 422 -10.75 15.11 -10.28
N THR A 423 -11.02 13.92 -10.82
CA THR A 423 -10.03 13.22 -11.65
C THR A 423 -10.69 12.36 -12.73
N PRO A 424 -10.15 12.36 -13.97
CA PRO A 424 -10.51 11.39 -15.00
C PRO A 424 -9.67 10.10 -14.90
N SER A 425 -8.66 10.06 -14.02
CA SER A 425 -7.61 9.03 -14.00
C SER A 425 -7.97 7.77 -13.22
N THR A 426 -9.21 7.63 -12.75
CA THR A 426 -9.65 6.60 -11.80
C THR A 426 -9.38 5.18 -12.27
N HIS A 427 -9.62 4.95 -13.57
CA HIS A 427 -9.33 3.70 -14.24
C HIS A 427 -7.86 3.50 -14.55
N GLY A 428 -7.02 4.53 -14.41
CA GLY A 428 -5.57 4.50 -14.64
C GLY A 428 -5.25 3.82 -15.95
N ARG A 429 -4.53 2.71 -15.85
CA ARG A 429 -4.32 1.79 -16.97
C ARG A 429 -5.24 0.59 -16.86
N LEU A 430 -5.48 -0.04 -18.00
CA LEU A 430 -6.22 -1.28 -18.03
C LEU A 430 -5.59 -2.30 -17.06
N TRP A 431 -6.45 -2.89 -16.22
CA TRP A 431 -6.11 -3.80 -15.11
C TRP A 431 -5.33 -3.21 -13.92
N HIS A 432 -4.82 -1.98 -14.04
CA HIS A 432 -4.09 -1.25 -13.00
C HIS A 432 -4.80 0.08 -12.68
N PRO A 433 -5.98 0.04 -12.05
CA PRO A 433 -6.74 1.24 -11.73
C PRO A 433 -6.03 2.07 -10.66
N LEU A 434 -5.95 3.38 -10.88
CA LEU A 434 -5.44 4.33 -9.88
C LEU A 434 -6.28 4.30 -8.61
N TYR A 435 -7.60 4.23 -8.77
CA TYR A 435 -8.53 4.04 -7.66
C TYR A 435 -9.44 2.84 -7.90
N ARG A 436 -9.41 1.89 -6.97
CA ARG A 436 -10.36 0.77 -6.96
C ARG A 436 -11.71 1.22 -6.39
N THR A 437 -12.50 1.94 -7.19
CA THR A 437 -13.88 2.35 -6.84
C THR A 437 -14.78 1.12 -6.62
N PRO A 438 -15.92 1.24 -5.93
CA PRO A 438 -16.86 0.12 -5.78
C PRO A 438 -17.25 -0.55 -7.10
N MET A 439 -17.49 0.24 -8.15
CA MET A 439 -17.71 -0.23 -9.52
C MET A 439 -16.53 -1.03 -10.06
N ILE A 440 -15.30 -0.48 -10.02
CA ILE A 440 -14.10 -1.13 -10.54
C ILE A 440 -13.81 -2.44 -9.77
N ARG A 441 -14.04 -2.47 -8.45
CA ARG A 441 -13.90 -3.68 -7.64
C ARG A 441 -14.88 -4.79 -8.01
N ALA A 442 -16.02 -4.45 -8.60
CA ALA A 442 -17.03 -5.42 -9.01
C ALA A 442 -16.72 -6.05 -10.38
N PHE A 443 -15.72 -5.55 -11.11
CA PHE A 443 -15.37 -6.10 -12.44
C PHE A 443 -14.91 -7.56 -12.33
N PRO A 444 -15.32 -8.43 -13.26
CA PRO A 444 -14.83 -9.79 -13.31
C PRO A 444 -13.33 -9.81 -13.66
N PRO A 445 -12.57 -10.80 -13.14
CA PRO A 445 -11.16 -10.97 -13.52
C PRO A 445 -11.01 -11.12 -15.03
N GLY A 446 -10.09 -10.39 -15.65
CA GLY A 446 -9.84 -10.46 -17.09
C GLY A 446 -10.81 -9.66 -17.96
N LEU A 447 -11.65 -8.79 -17.38
CA LEU A 447 -12.47 -7.85 -18.15
C LEU A 447 -11.57 -6.94 -18.99
N ASP A 448 -11.82 -6.96 -20.31
CA ASP A 448 -11.15 -6.11 -21.29
C ASP A 448 -12.16 -5.14 -21.91
N TYR A 449 -11.89 -3.84 -21.81
CA TYR A 449 -12.83 -2.78 -22.17
C TYR A 449 -12.09 -1.51 -22.56
N PRO A 450 -12.68 -0.64 -23.41
CA PRO A 450 -12.09 0.64 -23.72
C PRO A 450 -11.89 1.48 -22.47
N THR A 451 -10.64 1.89 -22.23
CA THR A 451 -10.29 2.75 -21.09
C THR A 451 -11.14 4.02 -21.15
N PRO A 452 -11.85 4.37 -20.07
CA PRO A 452 -12.66 5.58 -20.00
C PRO A 452 -11.87 6.85 -20.38
N GLN A 453 -12.42 7.64 -21.29
CA GLN A 453 -11.83 8.88 -21.79
C GLN A 453 -12.86 10.00 -21.68
N ALA A 454 -12.94 10.62 -20.50
CA ALA A 454 -13.88 11.72 -20.28
C ALA A 454 -13.32 13.08 -20.66
N TRP A 455 -12.03 13.28 -20.44
CA TRP A 455 -11.31 14.52 -20.73
C TRP A 455 -10.40 14.29 -21.94
N PRO A 456 -10.12 15.33 -22.75
CA PRO A 456 -9.15 15.24 -23.83
C PRO A 456 -7.75 14.87 -23.33
N PHE A 457 -7.03 14.11 -24.14
CA PHE A 457 -5.63 13.71 -23.94
C PHE A 457 -4.89 13.85 -25.29
N TYR A 458 -3.59 13.69 -25.30
CA TYR A 458 -2.76 13.81 -26.51
C TYR A 458 -2.85 12.52 -27.37
N ASP A 459 -3.30 12.63 -28.63
CA ASP A 459 -3.31 11.54 -29.63
C ASP A 459 -2.71 12.05 -30.95
N ASP A 460 -1.55 11.50 -31.34
CA ASP A 460 -0.78 11.85 -32.54
C ASP A 460 -1.57 11.71 -33.85
N LYS A 461 -2.68 10.96 -33.87
CA LYS A 461 -3.48 10.72 -35.07
C LYS A 461 -4.83 11.43 -35.08
N LYS A 462 -5.24 12.07 -33.97
CA LYS A 462 -6.58 12.67 -33.86
C LYS A 462 -6.55 14.07 -33.27
N THR A 463 -6.75 15.02 -34.20
CA THR A 463 -7.46 16.30 -34.06
C THR A 463 -6.71 17.53 -33.55
N SER A 464 -6.38 18.39 -34.54
CA SER A 464 -6.67 19.83 -34.50
C SER A 464 -8.12 20.08 -34.05
N MET A 465 -8.34 20.28 -32.74
CA MET A 465 -9.63 20.71 -32.18
C MET A 465 -9.46 21.68 -31.01
N CYS A 466 -8.48 22.55 -31.13
CA CYS A 466 -8.33 23.71 -30.27
C CYS A 466 -9.05 24.92 -30.87
N SER A 467 -10.35 24.83 -31.17
CA SER A 467 -11.14 26.02 -31.55
C SER A 467 -12.24 26.30 -30.53
N HIS A 468 -12.33 27.57 -30.17
CA HIS A 468 -13.07 28.12 -29.05
C HIS A 468 -14.59 27.88 -29.12
N GLY A 469 -15.26 28.00 -27.96
CA GLY A 469 -16.62 28.53 -27.91
C GLY A 469 -17.80 27.56 -28.00
N PHE A 470 -17.60 26.27 -28.29
CA PHE A 470 -18.73 25.34 -28.36
C PHE A 470 -19.14 24.83 -26.95
N PRO A 471 -20.41 25.02 -26.51
CA PRO A 471 -20.90 24.46 -25.25
C PRO A 471 -20.68 22.95 -25.11
N ALA A 472 -20.65 22.22 -26.24
CA ALA A 472 -20.35 20.80 -26.31
C ALA A 472 -18.91 20.48 -25.85
N TYR A 473 -17.94 21.34 -26.12
CA TYR A 473 -16.55 21.15 -25.70
C TYR A 473 -16.38 21.40 -24.19
N ARG A 474 -16.99 22.46 -23.66
CA ARG A 474 -17.01 22.73 -22.20
C ARG A 474 -17.68 21.60 -21.40
N ALA A 475 -18.61 20.87 -22.01
CA ALA A 475 -19.27 19.73 -21.39
C ALA A 475 -18.34 18.52 -21.14
N LYS A 476 -17.12 18.49 -21.72
CA LYS A 476 -16.14 17.42 -21.48
C LYS A 476 -15.63 17.41 -20.03
N TRP A 477 -15.48 18.57 -19.40
CA TRP A 477 -15.11 18.72 -17.98
C TRP A 477 -16.33 18.81 -17.05
N ARG A 478 -17.28 17.88 -17.18
CA ARG A 478 -18.53 17.88 -16.42
C ARG A 478 -18.30 17.90 -14.91
N GLY A 479 -17.43 17.02 -14.40
CA GLY A 479 -17.17 16.89 -12.97
C GLY A 479 -16.63 18.18 -12.37
N PHE A 480 -15.67 18.83 -13.05
CA PHE A 480 -15.17 20.13 -12.63
C PHE A 480 -16.30 21.15 -12.45
N ARG A 481 -17.14 21.32 -13.48
CA ARG A 481 -18.25 22.29 -13.46
C ARG A 481 -19.26 22.03 -12.34
N LEU A 482 -19.66 20.77 -12.16
CA LEU A 482 -20.70 20.42 -11.20
C LEU A 482 -20.18 20.46 -9.76
N VAL A 483 -18.97 19.97 -9.54
CA VAL A 483 -18.34 19.96 -8.21
C VAL A 483 -18.05 21.37 -7.76
N THR A 484 -17.37 22.20 -8.56
CA THR A 484 -17.04 23.58 -8.15
C THR A 484 -18.31 24.39 -7.88
N ARG A 485 -19.32 24.25 -8.73
CA ARG A 485 -20.63 24.87 -8.52
C ARG A 485 -21.29 24.43 -7.21
N ALA A 486 -21.32 23.13 -6.94
CA ALA A 486 -21.90 22.60 -5.71
C ALA A 486 -21.14 23.08 -4.46
N LEU A 487 -19.81 23.17 -4.54
CA LEU A 487 -18.98 23.73 -3.46
C LEU A 487 -19.30 25.20 -3.22
N VAL A 488 -19.50 26.00 -4.27
CA VAL A 488 -19.87 27.42 -4.14
C VAL A 488 -21.27 27.57 -3.53
N GLU A 489 -22.25 26.78 -3.97
CA GLU A 489 -23.63 26.84 -3.49
C GLU A 489 -23.80 26.39 -2.02
N HIS A 490 -22.89 25.56 -1.50
CA HIS A 490 -22.95 25.03 -0.14
C HIS A 490 -21.90 25.69 0.76
N GLU A 491 -22.28 26.73 1.50
CA GLU A 491 -21.33 27.47 2.36
C GLU A 491 -20.91 26.72 3.63
N SER A 492 -21.67 25.71 4.06
CA SER A 492 -21.52 25.06 5.38
C SER A 492 -20.54 23.87 5.42
N HIS A 493 -19.52 23.85 4.56
CA HIS A 493 -18.56 22.73 4.49
C HIS A 493 -17.15 23.15 4.96
N GLY A 494 -16.36 22.19 5.45
CA GLY A 494 -15.00 22.40 5.96
C GLY A 494 -13.86 22.22 4.94
N ILE A 495 -14.17 22.24 3.64
CA ILE A 495 -13.18 21.95 2.58
C ILE A 495 -12.15 23.07 2.48
N THR A 496 -10.89 22.68 2.60
CA THR A 496 -9.71 23.56 2.55
C THR A 496 -8.71 23.12 1.46
N GLU A 497 -9.01 22.03 0.76
CA GLU A 497 -8.09 21.37 -0.17
C GLU A 497 -8.82 20.97 -1.45
N LEU A 498 -8.27 21.33 -2.61
CA LEU A 498 -8.82 20.98 -3.92
C LEU A 498 -7.73 20.39 -4.82
N ILE A 499 -8.02 19.23 -5.39
CA ILE A 499 -7.18 18.57 -6.39
C ILE A 499 -7.98 18.43 -7.68
N ILE A 500 -7.41 18.88 -8.79
CA ILE A 500 -7.93 18.68 -10.13
C ILE A 500 -6.87 17.90 -10.90
N GLY A 501 -7.05 16.57 -10.95
CA GLY A 501 -6.07 15.60 -11.44
C GLY A 501 -6.15 15.33 -12.95
N GLY A 502 -5.35 14.38 -13.46
CA GLY A 502 -5.37 14.03 -14.89
C GLY A 502 -4.03 13.64 -15.51
N ASP A 503 -2.92 14.15 -14.96
CA ASP A 503 -1.55 13.89 -15.44
C ASP A 503 -1.21 12.39 -15.60
N GLU A 504 -1.79 11.51 -14.77
CA GLU A 504 -1.57 10.06 -14.83
C GLU A 504 -2.03 9.44 -16.16
N VAL A 505 -2.93 10.11 -16.87
CA VAL A 505 -3.44 9.75 -18.19
C VAL A 505 -3.18 10.85 -19.24
N GLN A 506 -2.16 11.69 -19.00
CA GLN A 506 -1.78 12.81 -19.88
C GLN A 506 -2.96 13.76 -20.21
N SER A 507 -3.78 14.02 -19.20
CA SER A 507 -4.94 14.91 -19.29
C SER A 507 -4.92 15.94 -18.15
N GLY A 508 -5.95 16.78 -18.10
CA GLY A 508 -6.11 17.80 -17.08
C GLY A 508 -7.29 18.71 -17.37
N LEU A 509 -7.49 19.69 -16.49
CA LEU A 509 -8.41 20.79 -16.73
C LEU A 509 -7.92 21.61 -17.92
N ASN A 510 -8.80 21.97 -18.84
CA ASN A 510 -8.40 22.83 -19.94
C ASN A 510 -7.83 24.16 -19.42
N CYS A 511 -6.58 24.46 -19.75
CA CYS A 511 -5.93 25.71 -19.37
C CYS A 511 -6.68 26.96 -19.90
N ARG A 512 -7.44 26.83 -21.00
CA ARG A 512 -8.27 27.91 -21.57
C ARG A 512 -9.37 28.43 -20.65
N ILE A 513 -9.62 27.81 -19.50
CA ILE A 513 -10.43 28.42 -18.43
C ILE A 513 -9.86 29.78 -17.99
N PHE A 514 -8.56 30.02 -18.21
CA PHE A 514 -7.88 31.26 -17.90
C PHE A 514 -7.77 32.22 -19.09
N ASP A 515 -8.37 31.95 -20.25
CA ASP A 515 -8.31 32.90 -21.38
C ASP A 515 -9.16 34.15 -21.13
N GLU A 516 -10.38 33.92 -20.62
CA GLU A 516 -11.38 34.96 -20.35
C GLU A 516 -12.27 34.56 -19.17
N TRP A 517 -13.03 35.53 -18.64
CA TRP A 517 -13.95 35.25 -17.56
C TRP A 517 -15.07 34.28 -17.99
N SER A 518 -15.30 33.25 -17.17
CA SER A 518 -16.40 32.30 -17.33
C SER A 518 -17.05 32.01 -15.96
N PRO A 519 -18.30 31.50 -15.92
CA PRO A 519 -18.91 31.04 -14.67
C PRO A 519 -18.04 30.02 -13.94
N GLU A 520 -17.43 29.10 -14.69
CA GLU A 520 -16.52 28.09 -14.18
C GLU A 520 -15.25 28.69 -13.53
N TYR A 521 -14.65 29.70 -14.17
CA TYR A 521 -13.56 30.47 -13.57
C TYR A 521 -14.03 31.18 -12.29
N GLY A 522 -15.21 31.80 -12.32
CA GLY A 522 -15.79 32.47 -11.15
C GLY A 522 -16.02 31.52 -9.97
N ASP A 523 -16.45 30.29 -10.23
CA ASP A 523 -16.64 29.26 -9.21
C ASP A 523 -15.29 28.84 -8.59
N LEU A 524 -14.26 28.62 -9.42
CA LEU A 524 -12.89 28.33 -8.94
C LEU A 524 -12.37 29.46 -8.05
N VAL A 525 -12.44 30.72 -8.51
CA VAL A 525 -12.02 31.89 -7.74
C VAL A 525 -12.75 31.99 -6.41
N SER A 526 -14.06 31.70 -6.40
CA SER A 526 -14.88 31.74 -5.19
C SER A 526 -14.46 30.70 -4.17
N ILE A 527 -14.02 29.51 -4.60
CA ILE A 527 -13.47 28.48 -3.73
C ILE A 527 -12.11 28.91 -3.16
N LEU A 528 -11.21 29.38 -4.02
CA LEU A 528 -9.86 29.80 -3.64
C LEU A 528 -9.85 30.96 -2.64
N LYS A 529 -10.83 31.87 -2.74
CA LYS A 529 -10.98 33.02 -1.84
C LYS A 529 -11.43 32.65 -0.43
N ARG A 530 -11.85 31.39 -0.18
CA ARG A 530 -12.40 31.00 1.12
C ARG A 530 -11.32 31.03 2.23
N PRO A 531 -11.65 31.57 3.42
CA PRO A 531 -10.73 31.56 4.55
C PRO A 531 -10.30 30.14 4.90
N GLY A 532 -9.00 29.95 5.15
CA GLY A 532 -8.42 28.64 5.49
C GLY A 532 -8.19 27.69 4.31
N PHE A 533 -8.51 28.09 3.07
CA PHE A 533 -8.13 27.30 1.89
C PHE A 533 -6.60 27.24 1.77
N ARG A 534 -6.04 26.03 1.80
CA ARG A 534 -4.61 25.81 2.07
C ARG A 534 -3.88 24.94 1.05
N TYR A 535 -4.59 24.16 0.24
CA TYR A 535 -3.97 23.20 -0.68
C TYR A 535 -4.64 23.26 -2.05
N LEU A 536 -3.87 23.56 -3.09
CA LEU A 536 -4.29 23.50 -4.48
C LEU A 536 -3.32 22.63 -5.29
N ASP A 537 -3.87 21.65 -6.00
CA ASP A 537 -3.17 20.90 -7.04
C ASP A 537 -3.97 20.95 -8.34
N LEU A 538 -3.36 21.48 -9.40
CA LEU A 538 -4.02 21.79 -10.66
C LEU A 538 -3.24 21.19 -11.83
N HIS A 539 -3.79 20.12 -12.40
CA HIS A 539 -3.30 19.53 -13.63
C HIS A 539 -4.01 20.21 -14.81
N LEU A 540 -3.23 20.80 -15.72
CA LEU A 540 -3.67 21.62 -16.83
C LEU A 540 -3.39 20.91 -18.16
N PHE A 541 -4.46 20.63 -18.88
CA PHE A 541 -4.37 20.20 -20.27
C PHE A 541 -4.06 21.43 -21.14
N THR A 542 -2.87 21.45 -21.73
CA THR A 542 -2.40 22.50 -22.65
C THR A 542 -2.87 22.25 -24.07
N GLY A 543 -2.92 20.99 -24.52
CA GLY A 543 -3.11 20.70 -25.95
C GLY A 543 -2.01 21.37 -26.79
N PHE A 544 -2.39 21.94 -27.95
CA PHE A 544 -1.53 22.65 -28.89
C PHE A 544 -1.70 24.19 -28.79
N ILE A 545 -1.78 24.76 -27.59
CA ILE A 545 -2.01 26.22 -27.41
C ILE A 545 -0.78 27.08 -27.72
N GLU A 546 0.37 26.45 -27.95
CA GLU A 546 1.58 27.07 -28.49
C GLU A 546 1.30 27.78 -29.83
N ASP A 547 0.46 27.19 -30.68
CA ASP A 547 0.05 27.76 -31.97
C ASP A 547 -0.75 29.07 -31.78
N ASP A 548 -1.51 29.16 -30.68
CA ASP A 548 -2.29 30.33 -30.29
C ASP A 548 -1.48 31.34 -29.45
N HIS A 549 -0.17 31.16 -29.33
CA HIS A 549 0.73 32.02 -28.56
C HIS A 549 0.39 32.12 -27.06
N TRP A 550 -0.08 31.02 -26.45
CA TRP A 550 -0.28 30.89 -24.99
C TRP A 550 -1.28 31.86 -24.34
N PRO A 551 -2.52 32.02 -24.86
CA PRO A 551 -3.47 33.01 -24.35
C PRO A 551 -3.76 32.83 -22.85
N SER A 552 -3.89 31.57 -22.40
CA SER A 552 -4.21 31.20 -21.02
C SER A 552 -3.14 31.62 -20.01
N TYR A 553 -1.87 31.64 -20.43
CA TYR A 553 -0.74 32.01 -19.59
C TYR A 553 -0.37 33.49 -19.71
N ARG A 554 -0.96 34.22 -20.67
CA ARG A 554 -0.74 35.67 -20.88
C ARG A 554 -1.84 36.55 -20.31
N SER A 555 -3.03 36.01 -20.06
CA SER A 555 -4.20 36.79 -19.59
C SER A 555 -4.03 37.38 -18.19
N GLY A 556 -3.21 36.76 -17.33
CA GLY A 556 -3.08 37.08 -15.90
C GLY A 556 -4.19 36.50 -15.01
N LEU A 557 -5.21 35.85 -15.59
CA LEU A 557 -6.34 35.31 -14.82
C LEU A 557 -5.94 34.17 -13.87
N SER A 558 -4.95 33.36 -14.25
CA SER A 558 -4.42 32.30 -13.37
C SER A 558 -3.78 32.89 -12.12
N ARG A 559 -2.92 33.91 -12.26
CA ARG A 559 -2.39 34.68 -11.13
C ARG A 559 -3.48 35.31 -10.27
N ASP A 560 -4.46 35.97 -10.90
CA ASP A 560 -5.54 36.64 -10.18
C ASP A 560 -6.37 35.66 -9.35
N ALA A 561 -6.65 34.48 -9.90
CA ALA A 561 -7.38 33.43 -9.20
C ALA A 561 -6.59 32.84 -8.02
N ILE A 562 -5.36 32.38 -8.25
CA ILE A 562 -4.56 31.69 -7.22
C ILE A 562 -4.15 32.66 -6.10
N SER A 563 -3.89 33.93 -6.43
CA SER A 563 -3.56 34.97 -5.44
C SER A 563 -4.70 35.30 -4.46
N GLN A 564 -5.94 34.88 -4.74
CA GLN A 564 -7.04 34.99 -3.76
C GLN A 564 -6.85 34.10 -2.53
N SER A 565 -6.08 33.01 -2.65
CA SER A 565 -5.85 32.06 -1.56
C SER A 565 -4.80 32.58 -0.57
N LYS A 566 -5.22 33.38 0.43
CA LYS A 566 -4.29 34.02 1.37
C LYS A 566 -3.68 33.08 2.41
N ASP A 567 -4.31 31.93 2.66
CA ASP A 567 -3.87 30.91 3.61
C ASP A 567 -3.17 29.71 2.93
N LEU A 568 -2.76 29.86 1.66
CA LEU A 568 -2.18 28.78 0.86
C LEU A 568 -0.87 28.26 1.48
N GLU A 569 -0.82 26.95 1.76
CA GLU A 569 0.33 26.21 2.31
C GLU A 569 0.98 25.30 1.25
N SER A 570 0.22 24.89 0.22
CA SER A 570 0.70 24.04 -0.86
C SER A 570 0.10 24.43 -2.20
N LEU A 571 0.95 24.56 -3.22
CA LEU A 571 0.57 24.85 -4.60
C LEU A 571 1.31 23.90 -5.55
N SER A 572 0.56 23.17 -6.38
CA SER A 572 1.12 22.42 -7.51
C SER A 572 0.41 22.80 -8.79
N ILE A 573 1.20 23.11 -9.83
CA ILE A 573 0.73 23.32 -11.20
C ILE A 573 1.45 22.32 -12.10
N ARG A 574 0.70 21.44 -12.76
CA ARG A 574 1.24 20.48 -13.72
C ARG A 574 0.61 20.74 -15.08
N ALA A 575 1.39 20.85 -16.13
CA ALA A 575 0.88 20.93 -17.49
C ALA A 575 1.06 19.60 -18.23
N THR A 576 0.44 19.45 -19.40
CA THR A 576 0.55 18.24 -20.22
C THR A 576 1.55 18.37 -21.37
N MET A 577 2.47 19.35 -21.33
CA MET A 577 3.45 19.53 -22.40
C MET A 577 4.40 18.32 -22.45
N ASP A 578 4.69 17.84 -23.66
CA ASP A 578 5.62 16.73 -23.86
C ASP A 578 7.06 17.23 -23.77
N VAL A 579 7.59 17.24 -22.55
CA VAL A 579 8.96 17.66 -22.26
C VAL A 579 9.84 16.41 -22.22
N SER A 580 10.70 16.26 -23.21
CA SER A 580 11.76 15.25 -23.21
C SER A 580 13.10 15.91 -23.47
N GLU A 581 14.15 15.46 -22.80
CA GLU A 581 15.52 16.00 -22.95
C GLU A 581 15.65 17.50 -22.62
N GLY A 582 14.75 18.02 -21.76
CA GLY A 582 14.70 19.45 -21.43
C GLY A 582 14.13 20.33 -22.55
N VAL A 583 13.59 19.74 -23.62
CA VAL A 583 12.97 20.42 -24.76
C VAL A 583 11.52 19.96 -24.95
N ILE A 584 10.70 20.79 -25.58
CA ILE A 584 9.33 20.42 -25.94
C ILE A 584 9.33 19.66 -27.26
N GLN A 585 8.80 18.45 -27.25
CA GLN A 585 8.64 17.64 -28.46
C GLN A 585 7.59 18.29 -29.38
N GLY A 586 7.91 18.41 -30.67
CA GLY A 586 7.01 18.99 -31.68
C GLY A 586 7.14 20.51 -31.90
N LEU A 587 7.84 21.24 -31.05
CA LEU A 587 8.14 22.68 -31.26
C LEU A 587 9.43 22.89 -32.09
N ALA A 588 9.50 24.00 -32.83
CA ALA A 588 10.66 24.34 -33.65
C ALA A 588 11.93 24.56 -32.79
N PRO A 589 13.14 24.32 -33.34
CA PRO A 589 14.39 24.44 -32.58
C PRO A 589 14.66 25.84 -32.01
N ASP A 590 14.09 26.89 -32.60
CA ASP A 590 14.14 28.26 -32.10
C ASP A 590 12.90 28.59 -31.26
N MET A 591 12.85 28.04 -30.04
CA MET A 591 11.75 28.24 -29.07
C MET A 591 11.56 29.69 -28.57
N LYS A 592 12.20 30.69 -29.18
CA LYS A 592 12.16 32.10 -28.75
C LYS A 592 10.75 32.69 -28.88
N GLY A 593 10.26 33.27 -27.78
CA GLY A 593 8.95 33.89 -27.67
C GLY A 593 7.83 32.95 -27.18
N TYR A 594 8.15 31.67 -26.96
CA TYR A 594 7.21 30.64 -26.51
C TYR A 594 7.27 30.37 -25.00
N ALA A 595 8.20 30.97 -24.25
CA ALA A 595 8.18 30.89 -22.80
C ALA A 595 6.87 31.42 -22.21
N ILE A 596 6.29 30.66 -21.27
CA ILE A 596 5.20 31.19 -20.44
C ILE A 596 5.79 32.19 -19.44
N SER A 597 5.14 33.35 -19.28
CA SER A 597 5.55 34.29 -18.24
C SER A 597 5.06 33.80 -16.88
N LEU A 598 5.98 33.38 -16.04
CA LEU A 598 5.69 32.91 -14.68
C LEU A 598 5.10 34.01 -13.80
N ARG A 599 5.42 35.29 -14.05
CA ARG A 599 4.82 36.47 -13.40
C ARG A 599 3.34 36.65 -13.70
N ASN A 600 2.82 36.03 -14.77
CA ASN A 600 1.38 36.02 -15.08
C ASN A 600 0.63 34.85 -14.43
N ILE A 601 1.35 33.92 -13.80
CA ILE A 601 0.78 32.73 -13.16
C ILE A 601 0.96 32.78 -11.65
N PHE A 602 2.14 33.22 -11.19
CA PHE A 602 2.53 33.18 -9.79
C PHE A 602 2.70 34.56 -9.16
N SER A 603 2.34 34.66 -7.89
CA SER A 603 2.48 35.84 -7.04
C SER A 603 2.93 35.39 -5.64
N PRO A 604 4.21 34.99 -5.47
CA PRO A 604 4.72 34.49 -4.19
C PRO A 604 4.45 35.41 -2.99
N GLU A 605 4.44 36.73 -3.23
CA GLU A 605 4.11 37.76 -2.25
C GLU A 605 2.69 37.60 -1.65
N SER A 606 1.80 36.91 -2.35
CA SER A 606 0.44 36.63 -1.89
C SER A 606 0.34 35.44 -0.93
N TRP A 607 1.39 34.64 -0.75
CA TRP A 607 1.35 33.35 -0.04
C TRP A 607 2.39 33.24 1.08
N PRO A 608 2.34 34.08 2.14
CA PRO A 608 3.36 34.10 3.19
C PRO A 608 3.45 32.80 4.03
N ARG A 609 2.51 31.87 3.84
CA ARG A 609 2.47 30.56 4.52
C ARG A 609 2.82 29.39 3.61
N LEU A 610 3.16 29.64 2.34
CA LEU A 610 3.45 28.58 1.37
C LEU A 610 4.65 27.76 1.87
N GLN A 611 4.44 26.45 1.99
CA GLN A 611 5.44 25.48 2.42
C GLN A 611 5.85 24.56 1.28
N HIS A 612 4.93 24.26 0.35
CA HIS A 612 5.17 23.34 -0.76
C HIS A 612 4.84 24.03 -2.08
N PHE A 613 5.80 23.99 -3.01
CA PHE A 613 5.64 24.49 -4.36
C PHE A 613 6.03 23.39 -5.36
N SER A 614 5.19 23.15 -6.36
CA SER A 614 5.45 22.15 -7.40
C SER A 614 5.10 22.71 -8.77
N ILE A 615 5.98 22.49 -9.74
CA ILE A 615 5.77 22.86 -11.13
C ILE A 615 6.20 21.71 -12.04
N SER A 616 5.40 21.39 -13.05
CA SER A 616 5.69 20.27 -13.94
C SER A 616 5.30 20.53 -15.39
N ARG A 617 6.15 20.04 -16.31
CA ARG A 617 5.88 19.96 -17.75
C ARG A 617 5.50 21.30 -18.38
N VAL A 618 6.34 22.30 -18.13
CA VAL A 618 6.15 23.69 -18.61
C VAL A 618 7.40 24.18 -19.33
N LEU A 619 7.23 25.07 -20.31
CA LEU A 619 8.29 25.82 -20.97
C LEU A 619 8.41 27.22 -20.36
N VAL A 620 9.53 27.52 -19.72
CA VAL A 620 9.73 28.77 -18.97
C VAL A 620 10.98 29.54 -19.43
N ASP A 621 10.99 30.84 -19.17
CA ASP A 621 12.22 31.63 -19.21
C ASP A 621 13.11 31.28 -18.01
N PHE A 622 14.41 31.12 -18.24
CA PHE A 622 15.34 30.67 -17.21
C PHE A 622 15.49 31.70 -16.08
N ASP A 623 15.71 32.97 -16.44
CA ASP A 623 15.95 34.03 -15.47
C ASP A 623 14.68 34.29 -14.64
N GLU A 624 13.50 34.29 -15.29
CA GLU A 624 12.22 34.42 -14.60
C GLU A 624 11.95 33.26 -13.64
N PHE A 625 12.39 32.04 -13.97
CA PHE A 625 12.24 30.88 -13.10
C PHE A 625 13.15 30.95 -11.87
N VAL A 626 14.41 31.34 -12.04
CA VAL A 626 15.34 31.57 -10.92
C VAL A 626 14.83 32.72 -10.05
N ASP A 627 14.36 33.81 -10.64
CA ASP A 627 13.72 34.93 -9.94
C ASP A 627 12.50 34.47 -9.12
N LEU A 628 11.64 33.64 -9.70
CA LEU A 628 10.47 33.10 -9.00
C LEU A 628 10.89 32.34 -7.74
N LEU A 629 11.89 31.44 -7.85
CA LEU A 629 12.41 30.67 -6.72
C LEU A 629 13.07 31.58 -5.66
N ALA A 630 13.78 32.62 -6.08
CA ALA A 630 14.42 33.59 -5.19
C ALA A 630 13.39 34.40 -4.38
N ASN A 631 12.22 34.66 -4.97
CA ASN A 631 11.14 35.43 -4.34
C ASN A 631 10.15 34.58 -3.53
N MET A 632 10.38 33.26 -3.41
CA MET A 632 9.54 32.40 -2.58
C MET A 632 9.64 32.75 -1.08
N PRO A 633 8.54 32.57 -0.31
CA PRO A 633 8.50 33.00 1.08
C PRO A 633 9.47 32.20 1.97
N PRO A 634 9.90 32.77 3.13
CA PRO A 634 10.75 32.06 4.10
C PRO A 634 10.12 30.79 4.67
N SER A 635 8.79 30.64 4.58
CA SER A 635 8.05 29.44 4.99
C SER A 635 8.23 28.25 4.06
N LEU A 636 8.81 28.42 2.87
CA LEU A 636 9.00 27.34 1.90
C LEU A 636 9.87 26.23 2.48
N ARG A 637 9.41 24.97 2.38
CA ARG A 637 10.09 23.78 2.88
C ARG A 637 10.27 22.69 1.83
N PHE A 638 9.56 22.77 0.71
CA PHE A 638 9.63 21.77 -0.34
C PHE A 638 9.39 22.40 -1.71
N VAL A 639 10.25 22.07 -2.66
CA VAL A 639 10.13 22.45 -4.07
C VAL A 639 10.22 21.20 -4.92
N GLU A 640 9.24 20.99 -5.79
CA GLU A 640 9.24 19.91 -6.77
C GLU A 640 9.26 20.49 -8.19
N MET A 641 10.17 19.99 -9.02
CA MET A 641 10.33 20.37 -10.42
C MET A 641 10.35 19.10 -11.26
N VAL A 642 9.36 18.91 -12.12
CA VAL A 642 9.20 17.68 -12.89
C VAL A 642 9.13 17.99 -14.37
N HIS A 643 10.17 17.65 -15.13
CA HIS A 643 10.27 17.91 -16.57
C HIS A 643 9.99 19.39 -16.92
N VAL A 644 10.76 20.31 -16.35
CA VAL A 644 10.72 21.74 -16.73
C VAL A 644 11.62 21.95 -17.95
N ALA A 645 11.13 22.64 -18.98
CA ALA A 645 11.89 23.02 -20.17
C ALA A 645 12.24 24.52 -20.15
N PHE A 646 13.36 24.88 -20.76
CA PHE A 646 13.83 26.27 -20.84
C PHE A 646 13.82 26.78 -22.27
N GLU A 647 13.41 28.03 -22.47
CA GLU A 647 13.32 28.66 -23.79
C GLU A 647 14.68 28.78 -24.49
N SER A 648 15.72 29.04 -23.72
CA SER A 648 17.08 29.20 -24.23
C SER A 648 17.76 27.83 -24.38
N PRO A 649 18.22 27.45 -25.57
CA PRO A 649 18.95 26.19 -25.75
C PRO A 649 20.33 26.20 -25.06
N GLU A 650 20.79 27.38 -24.63
CA GLU A 650 22.07 27.54 -23.96
C GLU A 650 22.02 27.28 -22.45
N GLN A 651 20.83 27.26 -21.84
CA GLN A 651 20.64 27.10 -20.40
C GLN A 651 19.88 25.81 -20.12
N GLY A 652 20.49 24.91 -19.34
CA GLY A 652 19.91 23.62 -19.00
C GLY A 652 19.81 23.37 -17.49
N TYR A 653 19.67 22.10 -17.12
CA TYR A 653 19.61 21.68 -15.73
C TYR A 653 20.94 21.89 -14.98
N ASP A 654 22.10 21.80 -15.66
CA ASP A 654 23.41 22.18 -15.06
C ASP A 654 23.40 23.65 -14.59
N ASP A 655 22.95 24.54 -15.46
CA ASP A 655 22.85 25.98 -15.17
C ASP A 655 21.84 26.23 -14.05
N LEU A 656 20.69 25.55 -14.07
CA LEU A 656 19.66 25.68 -13.04
C LEU A 656 20.22 25.33 -11.65
N VAL A 657 20.82 24.14 -11.49
CA VAL A 657 21.29 23.73 -10.15
C VAL A 657 22.46 24.60 -9.68
N ARG A 658 23.28 25.15 -10.59
CA ARG A 658 24.29 26.17 -10.26
C ARG A 658 23.65 27.47 -9.81
N ALA A 659 22.65 27.98 -10.52
CA ALA A 659 21.92 29.18 -10.13
C ALA A 659 21.21 29.00 -8.78
N MET A 660 20.56 27.85 -8.56
CA MET A 660 19.96 27.52 -7.27
C MET A 660 20.97 27.53 -6.12
N ARG A 661 22.19 27.07 -6.39
CA ARG A 661 23.29 27.01 -5.43
C ARG A 661 23.89 28.38 -5.13
N ASP A 662 24.09 29.19 -6.16
CA ASP A 662 24.93 30.39 -6.12
C ASP A 662 24.13 31.68 -5.98
N VAL A 663 22.86 31.69 -6.40
CA VAL A 663 21.97 32.87 -6.39
C VAL A 663 20.96 32.81 -5.24
N LEU A 664 20.38 31.64 -4.95
CA LEU A 664 19.34 31.53 -3.92
C LEU A 664 19.92 31.60 -2.51
N ASP A 665 19.18 32.22 -1.60
CA ASP A 665 19.57 32.35 -0.19
C ASP A 665 19.42 31.04 0.61
N TRP A 666 18.97 29.96 -0.02
CA TRP A 666 18.56 28.73 0.65
C TRP A 666 19.68 28.11 1.49
N ARG A 667 20.94 28.15 1.00
CA ARG A 667 22.11 27.66 1.76
C ARG A 667 22.33 28.42 3.07
N LEU A 668 21.98 29.71 3.09
CA LEU A 668 22.17 30.59 4.24
C LEU A 668 21.08 30.37 5.30
N ARG A 669 19.98 29.68 4.96
CA ARG A 669 18.92 29.33 5.91
C ARG A 669 19.41 28.27 6.91
N PRO A 670 18.88 28.29 8.16
CA PRO A 670 19.05 27.20 9.12
C PRO A 670 18.69 25.84 8.50
N ILE A 671 19.34 24.75 8.93
CA ILE A 671 19.21 23.43 8.31
C ILE A 671 17.74 22.96 8.26
N GLU A 672 17.00 23.23 9.33
CA GLU A 672 15.58 22.93 9.51
C GLU A 672 14.63 23.80 8.66
N GLU A 673 15.13 24.90 8.09
CA GLU A 673 14.36 25.84 7.26
C GLU A 673 14.70 25.73 5.76
N ARG A 674 15.70 24.93 5.41
CA ARG A 674 16.10 24.71 4.01
C ARG A 674 15.03 23.96 3.24
N PRO A 675 14.58 24.46 2.07
CA PRO A 675 13.68 23.72 1.21
C PRO A 675 14.31 22.41 0.72
N LYS A 676 13.62 21.28 0.84
CA LYS A 676 14.01 20.07 0.12
C LYS A 676 13.68 20.20 -1.36
N VAL A 677 14.58 19.75 -2.22
CA VAL A 677 14.41 19.84 -3.68
C VAL A 677 14.16 18.47 -4.26
N LYS A 678 12.98 18.28 -4.85
CA LYS A 678 12.64 17.15 -5.70
C LYS A 678 12.77 17.54 -7.16
N MET A 679 13.54 16.78 -7.93
CA MET A 679 13.79 17.06 -9.33
C MET A 679 13.68 15.79 -10.16
N VAL A 680 12.82 15.84 -11.18
CA VAL A 680 12.59 14.74 -12.13
C VAL A 680 12.98 15.18 -13.53
N VAL A 681 13.82 14.39 -14.19
CA VAL A 681 14.41 14.67 -15.51
C VAL A 681 14.36 13.44 -16.43
N SER A 682 14.73 13.62 -17.70
CA SER A 682 14.84 12.54 -18.70
C SER A 682 16.26 11.92 -18.71
N THR A 683 16.45 10.69 -19.20
CA THR A 683 17.79 10.07 -19.46
C THR A 683 18.03 9.65 -20.90
N TRP A 684 19.30 9.50 -21.27
CA TRP A 684 19.81 9.20 -22.60
C TRP A 684 19.12 7.98 -23.29
N ASP A 685 18.70 6.96 -22.54
CA ASP A 685 18.17 5.70 -23.09
C ASP A 685 16.63 5.68 -23.29
N ASN A 686 15.93 6.82 -23.18
CA ASN A 686 14.46 6.85 -23.08
C ASN A 686 13.65 6.70 -24.38
N HIS A 687 14.22 6.17 -25.47
CA HIS A 687 13.40 5.81 -26.63
C HIS A 687 12.52 4.57 -26.41
N GLU A 688 12.70 3.82 -25.31
CA GLU A 688 11.95 2.57 -25.03
C GLU A 688 11.21 2.52 -23.67
N SER A 689 11.12 3.63 -22.94
CA SER A 689 10.40 3.64 -21.66
C SER A 689 8.90 3.79 -21.91
N GLY A 690 8.17 2.69 -21.78
CA GLY A 690 6.71 2.70 -21.70
C GLY A 690 6.20 3.75 -20.69
N TYR A 691 4.96 4.19 -20.90
CA TYR A 691 4.31 5.22 -20.09
C TYR A 691 4.63 5.07 -18.59
N GLY A 692 4.84 6.17 -17.86
CA GLY A 692 4.86 6.20 -16.38
C GLY A 692 6.20 5.97 -15.67
N ARG A 693 7.28 5.65 -16.39
CA ARG A 693 8.63 5.61 -15.79
C ARG A 693 9.27 7.00 -15.78
N TYR A 694 9.95 7.34 -14.69
CA TYR A 694 10.58 8.65 -14.50
C TYR A 694 11.82 8.55 -13.61
N ILE A 695 12.65 9.60 -13.61
CA ILE A 695 13.97 9.57 -12.95
C ILE A 695 14.08 10.68 -11.93
N GLU A 696 14.26 10.29 -10.67
CA GLU A 696 14.43 11.18 -9.52
C GLU A 696 15.93 11.39 -9.25
N ILE A 697 16.33 12.64 -9.01
CA ILE A 697 17.72 13.02 -8.69
C ILE A 697 17.82 13.84 -7.39
N ASP A 698 16.77 13.81 -6.58
CA ASP A 698 16.56 14.63 -5.38
C ASP A 698 17.77 14.60 -4.44
N GLN A 699 18.32 13.42 -4.17
CA GLN A 699 19.46 13.28 -3.25
C GLN A 699 20.74 13.92 -3.78
N ALA A 700 21.01 13.77 -5.09
CA ALA A 700 22.18 14.34 -5.73
C ALA A 700 22.08 15.87 -5.77
N VAL A 701 20.90 16.39 -6.12
CA VAL A 701 20.60 17.82 -6.16
C VAL A 701 20.68 18.43 -4.76
N ASP A 702 20.03 17.85 -3.75
CA ASP A 702 20.11 18.34 -2.36
C ASP A 702 21.56 18.33 -1.84
N SER A 703 22.33 17.27 -2.14
CA SER A 703 23.74 17.17 -1.73
C SER A 703 24.61 18.23 -2.40
N TYR A 704 24.33 18.58 -3.66
CA TYR A 704 25.03 19.64 -4.38
C TYR A 704 24.61 21.03 -3.88
N ILE A 705 23.31 21.27 -3.73
CA ILE A 705 22.77 22.56 -3.31
C ILE A 705 23.07 22.86 -1.85
N TYR A 706 23.18 21.90 -0.93
CA TYR A 706 23.40 22.21 0.49
C TYR A 706 24.75 21.78 1.06
N GLY A 707 25.47 20.92 0.34
CA GLY A 707 26.70 20.31 0.83
C GLY A 707 27.86 20.41 -0.16
N THR A 708 28.71 19.39 -0.12
CA THR A 708 29.88 19.23 -0.98
C THR A 708 29.66 18.15 -2.06
N GLY A 709 28.41 17.84 -2.38
CA GLY A 709 28.08 16.89 -3.44
C GLY A 709 28.57 17.39 -4.80
N MET A 710 28.72 16.49 -5.76
CA MET A 710 29.03 16.85 -7.15
C MET A 710 27.78 17.32 -7.88
N ASN A 711 27.95 18.17 -8.90
CA ASN A 711 26.85 18.53 -9.78
C ASN A 711 26.40 17.28 -10.56
N PRO A 712 25.13 16.85 -10.51
CA PRO A 712 24.65 15.70 -11.29
C PRO A 712 24.75 15.90 -12.80
N PHE A 713 24.86 17.15 -13.28
CA PHE A 713 24.88 17.56 -14.69
C PHE A 713 26.24 18.10 -15.16
N GLU A 714 27.33 17.88 -14.41
CA GLU A 714 28.64 18.51 -14.67
C GLU A 714 29.21 18.28 -16.10
N ASP A 715 28.81 17.19 -16.74
CA ASP A 715 29.30 16.79 -18.07
C ASP A 715 28.27 17.00 -19.20
N ASP A 716 27.02 17.32 -18.87
CA ASP A 716 25.91 17.42 -19.82
C ASP A 716 24.77 18.30 -19.29
N LYS A 717 24.28 19.24 -20.12
CA LYS A 717 23.28 20.23 -19.71
C LYS A 717 21.91 19.63 -19.39
N TYR A 718 21.56 18.47 -19.93
CA TYR A 718 20.21 17.89 -19.83
C TYR A 718 20.21 16.48 -19.25
N TRP A 719 21.32 15.76 -19.37
CA TRP A 719 21.39 14.34 -19.00
C TRP A 719 22.17 14.07 -17.72
N VAL A 720 21.69 13.11 -16.95
CA VAL A 720 22.42 12.57 -15.80
C VAL A 720 23.11 11.27 -16.20
N ARG A 721 24.44 11.22 -16.05
CA ARG A 721 25.23 10.02 -16.32
C ARG A 721 25.04 8.96 -15.21
N SER A 722 25.18 7.69 -15.58
CA SER A 722 25.18 6.57 -14.63
C SER A 722 26.16 6.80 -13.46
N GLY A 723 25.74 6.45 -12.25
CA GLY A 723 26.53 6.62 -11.02
C GLY A 723 26.50 8.03 -10.42
N ARG A 724 25.66 8.95 -10.94
CA ARG A 724 25.48 10.31 -10.40
C ARG A 724 24.31 10.43 -9.41
N GLY A 725 23.81 9.31 -8.88
CA GLY A 725 22.78 9.28 -7.83
C GLY A 725 21.35 9.44 -8.34
N ALA A 726 21.10 9.08 -9.60
CA ALA A 726 19.77 9.04 -10.20
C ALA A 726 19.06 7.72 -9.87
N VAL A 727 17.75 7.78 -9.70
CA VAL A 727 16.90 6.62 -9.41
C VAL A 727 15.73 6.60 -10.37
N GLN A 728 15.60 5.50 -11.12
CA GLN A 728 14.43 5.25 -11.95
C GLN A 728 13.28 4.67 -11.12
N ARG A 729 12.09 5.22 -11.34
CA ARG A 729 10.82 4.89 -10.67
C ARG A 729 9.75 4.58 -11.70
N ASP A 730 8.68 3.92 -11.27
CA ASP A 730 7.46 3.71 -12.04
C ASP A 730 6.25 4.24 -11.26
N LEU A 731 5.40 5.03 -11.92
CA LEU A 731 4.19 5.60 -11.33
C LEU A 731 3.15 4.53 -10.95
N PHE A 732 3.15 3.40 -11.64
CA PHE A 732 2.16 2.32 -11.48
C PHE A 732 2.71 1.10 -10.75
N ASP A 733 4.03 1.02 -10.54
CA ASP A 733 4.72 0.00 -9.74
C ASP A 733 5.61 0.68 -8.68
N LEU A 734 5.08 0.81 -7.46
CA LEU A 734 5.78 1.45 -6.34
C LEU A 734 7.00 0.66 -5.85
N ASP A 735 7.09 -0.63 -6.17
CA ASP A 735 8.22 -1.48 -5.82
C ASP A 735 9.34 -1.40 -6.88
N PHE A 736 9.06 -0.78 -8.03
CA PHE A 736 10.06 -0.54 -9.07
C PHE A 736 11.04 0.57 -8.64
N ASN A 737 12.29 0.18 -8.44
CA ASN A 737 13.37 1.07 -8.01
C ASN A 737 14.71 0.60 -8.56
N VAL A 738 15.23 1.32 -9.57
CA VAL A 738 16.51 1.01 -10.23
C VAL A 738 17.47 2.18 -10.04
N ALA A 739 18.59 1.95 -9.37
CA ALA A 739 19.66 2.94 -9.26
C ALA A 739 20.43 3.01 -10.58
N LEU A 740 20.61 4.22 -11.12
CA LEU A 740 21.27 4.48 -12.40
C LEU A 740 22.73 4.90 -12.24
#